data_AF-A0A8T3VK68-F1
#
_entry.id   AF-A0A8T3VK68-F1
#
_cell.length_a   1.000
_cell.length_b   1.000
_cell.length_c   1.000
_cell.angle_alpha   90.00
_cell.angle_beta   90.00
_cell.angle_gamma   90.00
#
_symmetry.space_group_name_H-M   'P 1'
#
loop_
_entity.id
_entity.type
_entity.pdbx_description
1 polymer ?
#
loop_
_entity_poly.entity_id
_entity_poly.type
_entity_poly.pdbx_seq_one_letter_code
_entity_poly.pdbx_strand_id
1 'polypeptide(L)'
;MKIIKILLVLTILIISISAVSAEGNFTALQDEIDSSTDFLEINQDYTYDNSTDYKLIKGIEINKNDFTINGNGYTIDGANQARIFTINGTNITINNLNFINGNASYGGVLYIKVNSSITTKNALFIDNEATSEGGAIINNGAYTSINDKFINNYAKKGGTISSENSELAIINGSFSSDKIQNWGLIYMTSTLMYIENTTFANITSNYSSAIYATRSMGKIKKSDFINLSAIMTAGAIGIKEHVYDIEIDDCNFINTRSEKNGGAIYADVGGAYGDLNGSITILNSRFINCISEFGGAYLQLCGYLNIDNTNFTSNIAIFDGGAIYTSWVDTVNINNSIFTSNMALYDNYSHGGAAYFDMGEVIMDSCILENNSASEGSSLYTYDCDVSLLDNYFNNPTENSSSIYGVHCNYDENENNFTQDKLFLNNTNYALNVESSQTHFDLINNTINVETLPKRFDLRDWGWVSSVKDQGDMGACWAFGITGALESVLIRYANITYDFSENNLQNTMIKYSKYGHAELAEGGNQYVGHSYYSSWLGVSPAEYDTYDELGKISLLIATPEDVHIKDIVFVPARNNSTDNDQIKRALLKYGALAISYYHDFNPQYYNETTYGYYNYEIPGVDHTVCLVGWDDTYPKENFVETPPGDGAFILMNSWGTDWGEKGFFYISYYDISMSRTSHSMTFDIHNNNDYDKLYQHETSYKTTTNETYSMNKFVAQENLEIAAVGLFVYQVDSYDFTILVNGEKKYEQNGTYDYKGYVTVVLDEHIPVMEGDEFAVISKSEEQNLGKIRNHAEPNISYVSNDSVKWENLNESELAVMIKVYTVALPIYAEDLVKIYKNDSQFEANIGVASEKVTFEINGVNYTRSSNENGSAKMTINLGPGNYTIKTTFNGTTVENNIEVLPTLIAENLVKYYRNASQFHVSLIDGKGNPVSGVNITMNINGVFYDRLTNENGTAKLNINLEPGEYILTAIDPVTGLMMSYNITVLPVLSAENMEMKYLDGSTFNATVIDGKGNPLANASVTFNINGVFYIRHTDSNGIARLNIRLMAGEYIITSEYNEMRIANTITIKD
;
A
#
# COMPACT_ATOMS: atom_id res chain seq x y z
N MET A 1 -11.30 17.22 49.61
CA MET A 1 -11.19 18.07 50.82
C MET A 1 -10.02 19.07 50.81
N LYS A 2 -9.06 19.00 49.87
CA LYS A 2 -8.02 20.04 49.63
C LYS A 2 -8.47 21.20 48.73
N ILE A 3 -9.51 20.99 47.91
CA ILE A 3 -10.09 21.99 46.98
C ILE A 3 -10.73 23.19 47.71
N ILE A 4 -11.21 23.00 48.95
CA ILE A 4 -11.86 24.07 49.74
C ILE A 4 -10.83 25.02 50.40
N LYS A 5 -9.56 24.61 50.55
CA LYS A 5 -8.50 25.49 51.08
C LYS A 5 -7.83 26.36 50.02
N ILE A 6 -7.90 25.97 48.75
CA ILE A 6 -7.38 26.77 47.62
C ILE A 6 -8.41 27.82 47.20
N LEU A 7 -9.70 27.47 47.21
CA LEU A 7 -10.77 28.47 47.03
C LEU A 7 -10.73 29.56 48.10
N LEU A 8 -10.43 29.22 49.37
CA LEU A 8 -10.39 30.19 50.47
C LEU A 8 -9.21 31.18 50.41
N VAL A 9 -8.15 30.86 49.65
CA VAL A 9 -7.03 31.80 49.39
C VAL A 9 -7.36 32.71 48.21
N LEU A 10 -8.12 32.22 47.22
CA LEU A 10 -8.61 33.06 46.11
C LEU A 10 -9.76 34.00 46.52
N THR A 11 -10.64 33.60 47.46
CA THR A 11 -11.76 34.47 47.90
C THR A 11 -11.34 35.56 48.90
N ILE A 12 -10.11 35.53 49.43
CA ILE A 12 -9.60 36.57 50.36
C ILE A 12 -8.84 37.70 49.62
N LEU A 13 -8.61 37.58 48.30
CA LEU A 13 -8.00 38.65 47.49
C LEU A 13 -9.01 39.59 46.79
N ILE A 14 -10.33 39.33 46.88
CA ILE A 14 -11.38 40.11 46.16
C ILE A 14 -12.25 40.93 47.13
N ILE A 15 -11.75 41.34 48.29
CA ILE A 15 -12.47 42.33 49.12
C ILE A 15 -11.49 43.38 49.65
N SER A 16 -11.22 44.39 48.83
CA SER A 16 -11.22 45.80 49.26
C SER A 16 -10.79 46.74 48.12
N ILE A 17 -11.72 47.20 47.29
CA ILE A 17 -11.55 48.50 46.60
C ILE A 17 -12.87 49.26 46.67
N SER A 18 -12.98 50.06 47.73
CA SER A 18 -13.71 51.32 47.69
C SER A 18 -12.94 52.31 48.57
N ALA A 19 -11.80 52.77 48.06
CA ALA A 19 -11.14 53.99 48.52
C ALA A 19 -10.19 54.48 47.41
N VAL A 20 -10.47 55.68 46.93
CA VAL A 20 -9.66 56.46 45.99
C VAL A 20 -8.23 56.62 46.53
N SER A 21 -7.26 56.01 45.84
CA SER A 21 -5.89 56.55 45.70
C SER A 21 -5.66 56.70 44.20
N ALA A 22 -5.08 57.82 43.77
CA ALA A 22 -4.74 58.02 42.36
C ALA A 22 -3.74 56.93 41.95
N GLU A 23 -4.18 55.93 41.18
CA GLU A 23 -3.27 54.96 40.57
C GLU A 23 -2.38 55.71 39.57
N GLY A 24 -1.08 55.38 39.56
CA GLY A 24 -0.18 55.90 38.55
C GLY A 24 -0.61 55.40 37.16
N ASN A 25 -0.31 56.15 36.11
CA ASN A 25 -0.54 55.72 34.73
C ASN A 25 0.80 55.52 34.01
N PHE A 26 0.78 54.96 32.80
CA PHE A 26 2.02 54.60 32.09
C PHE A 26 2.86 55.84 31.78
N THR A 27 2.23 56.98 31.49
CA THR A 27 2.94 58.25 31.28
C THR A 27 3.73 58.67 32.52
N ALA A 28 3.14 58.56 33.71
CA ALA A 28 3.83 58.87 34.97
C ALA A 28 5.02 57.94 35.21
N LEU A 29 4.88 56.64 34.93
CA LEU A 29 5.99 55.68 35.06
C LEU A 29 7.09 55.94 34.03
N GLN A 30 6.76 56.33 32.79
CA GLN A 30 7.75 56.73 31.80
C GLN A 30 8.58 57.93 32.28
N ASP A 31 7.93 58.96 32.84
CA ASP A 31 8.61 60.14 33.37
C ASP A 31 9.55 59.79 34.55
N GLU A 32 9.14 58.86 35.42
CA GLU A 32 9.97 58.34 36.52
C GLU A 32 11.19 57.56 36.01
N ILE A 33 11.00 56.72 34.98
CA ILE A 33 12.10 56.02 34.31
C ILE A 33 13.04 57.00 33.66
N ASP A 34 12.55 57.99 32.90
CA ASP A 34 13.40 58.95 32.19
C ASP A 34 14.21 59.83 33.14
N SER A 35 13.63 60.21 34.29
CA SER A 35 14.27 61.08 35.27
C SER A 35 15.24 60.38 36.22
N SER A 36 15.14 59.05 36.38
CA SER A 36 16.08 58.26 37.19
C SER A 36 17.49 58.20 36.56
N THR A 37 18.50 57.73 37.29
CA THR A 37 19.84 57.46 36.74
C THR A 37 19.94 56.00 36.32
N ASP A 38 20.58 55.19 37.14
CA ASP A 38 20.88 53.76 37.06
C ASP A 38 19.92 52.90 37.89
N PHE A 39 19.08 53.52 38.73
CA PHE A 39 18.18 52.83 39.65
C PHE A 39 16.83 53.55 39.79
N LEU A 40 15.73 52.78 39.81
CA LEU A 40 14.37 53.23 40.10
C LEU A 40 13.71 52.31 41.13
N GLU A 41 13.00 52.91 42.08
CA GLU A 41 12.20 52.20 43.08
C GLU A 41 10.72 52.51 42.89
N ILE A 42 9.94 51.46 42.62
CA ILE A 42 8.49 51.54 42.46
C ILE A 42 7.84 51.51 43.84
N ASN A 43 6.87 52.41 44.05
CA ASN A 43 6.20 52.62 45.34
C ASN A 43 4.66 52.64 45.25
N GLN A 44 4.10 52.35 44.08
CA GLN A 44 2.66 52.30 43.82
C GLN A 44 2.38 51.41 42.59
N ASP A 45 1.11 51.06 42.39
CA ASP A 45 0.65 50.37 41.19
C ASP A 45 0.48 51.35 40.01
N TYR A 46 0.67 50.85 38.78
CA TYR A 46 0.46 51.60 37.55
C TYR A 46 -0.49 50.86 36.61
N THR A 47 -1.49 51.57 36.08
CA THR A 47 -2.50 51.00 35.18
C THR A 47 -2.54 51.79 33.88
N TYR A 48 -2.59 51.10 32.74
CA TYR A 48 -2.73 51.76 31.44
C TYR A 48 -4.08 52.48 31.30
N ASP A 49 -4.06 53.77 30.96
CA ASP A 49 -5.25 54.54 30.61
C ASP A 49 -5.12 55.11 29.20
N ASN A 50 -5.86 54.56 28.24
CA ASN A 50 -5.83 54.99 26.84
C ASN A 50 -6.10 56.49 26.67
N SER A 51 -6.82 57.15 27.58
CA SER A 51 -7.07 58.59 27.49
C SER A 51 -5.82 59.44 27.70
N THR A 52 -4.85 58.95 28.48
CA THR A 52 -3.58 59.63 28.77
C THR A 52 -2.37 58.98 28.10
N ASP A 53 -2.41 57.66 27.93
CA ASP A 53 -1.26 56.81 27.60
C ASP A 53 -1.29 56.27 26.16
N TYR A 54 -2.18 56.76 25.28
CA TYR A 54 -2.33 56.26 23.90
C TYR A 54 -1.01 56.18 23.10
N LYS A 55 0.00 57.00 23.43
CA LYS A 55 1.33 56.96 22.79
C LYS A 55 2.21 55.80 23.27
N LEU A 56 1.92 55.28 24.45
CA LEU A 56 2.63 54.18 25.12
C LEU A 56 1.91 52.84 24.94
N ILE A 57 0.95 52.73 24.02
CA ILE A 57 0.28 51.46 23.70
C ILE A 57 1.27 50.36 23.27
N LYS A 58 2.43 50.75 22.74
CA LYS A 58 3.54 49.87 22.38
C LYS A 58 4.51 49.58 23.53
N GLY A 59 4.20 50.00 24.74
CA GLY A 59 5.01 49.83 25.94
C GLY A 59 5.83 51.06 26.33
N ILE A 60 6.06 51.17 27.64
CA ILE A 60 6.97 52.13 28.26
C ILE A 60 8.40 51.78 27.82
N GLU A 61 9.13 52.77 27.30
CA GLU A 61 10.46 52.55 26.74
C GLU A 61 11.53 52.59 27.83
N ILE A 62 12.33 51.52 27.91
CA ILE A 62 13.56 51.48 28.73
C ILE A 62 14.75 51.69 27.80
N ASN A 63 15.13 52.95 27.63
CA ASN A 63 16.25 53.43 26.78
C ASN A 63 17.53 53.68 27.60
N LYS A 64 17.90 52.74 28.48
CA LYS A 64 19.01 52.89 29.42
C LYS A 64 19.92 51.67 29.43
N ASN A 65 21.17 51.83 29.83
CA ASN A 65 22.07 50.70 30.06
C ASN A 65 22.38 50.61 31.55
N ASP A 66 22.67 49.40 32.03
CA ASP A 66 23.03 49.14 33.43
C ASP A 66 21.98 49.69 34.42
N PHE A 67 20.69 49.47 34.10
CA PHE A 67 19.58 50.09 34.80
C PHE A 67 18.76 49.06 35.58
N THR A 68 18.44 49.38 36.84
CA THR A 68 17.68 48.49 37.74
C THR A 68 16.36 49.12 38.16
N ILE A 69 15.26 48.38 38.01
CA ILE A 69 13.95 48.69 38.59
C ILE A 69 13.70 47.72 39.75
N ASN A 70 13.43 48.26 40.94
CA ASN A 70 12.93 47.48 42.07
C ASN A 70 11.42 47.72 42.23
N GLY A 71 10.64 46.69 41.94
CA GLY A 71 9.17 46.71 41.92
C GLY A 71 8.50 46.64 43.28
N ASN A 72 9.20 46.20 44.34
CA ASN A 72 8.67 46.06 45.70
C ASN A 72 7.34 45.26 45.84
N GLY A 73 7.01 44.42 44.86
CA GLY A 73 5.78 43.64 44.79
C GLY A 73 4.56 44.40 44.25
N TYR A 74 4.74 45.63 43.75
CA TYR A 74 3.69 46.40 43.07
C TYR A 74 3.40 45.84 41.67
N THR A 75 2.27 46.27 41.13
CA THR A 75 1.68 45.79 39.90
C THR A 75 1.76 46.85 38.80
N ILE A 76 2.08 46.41 37.59
CA ILE A 76 1.86 47.18 36.37
C ILE A 76 0.82 46.42 35.53
N ASP A 77 -0.31 47.07 35.29
CA ASP A 77 -1.49 46.53 34.60
C ASP A 77 -1.62 47.15 33.19
N GLY A 78 -1.53 46.31 32.15
CA GLY A 78 -1.72 46.71 30.75
C GLY A 78 -3.19 46.93 30.35
N ALA A 79 -4.13 46.70 31.27
CA ALA A 79 -5.58 46.89 31.12
C ALA A 79 -6.18 46.19 29.89
N ASN A 80 -5.58 45.07 29.47
CA ASN A 80 -5.89 44.32 28.24
C ASN A 80 -5.80 45.15 26.95
N GLN A 81 -5.04 46.25 26.96
CA GLN A 81 -5.02 47.23 25.88
C GLN A 81 -3.62 47.59 25.39
N ALA A 82 -2.60 47.48 26.25
CA ALA A 82 -1.25 47.92 25.93
C ALA A 82 -0.19 46.90 26.32
N ARG A 83 0.94 46.95 25.60
CA ARG A 83 2.18 46.35 26.06
C ARG A 83 2.68 47.10 27.28
N ILE A 84 3.33 46.42 28.23
CA ILE A 84 3.91 47.08 29.41
C ILE A 84 5.25 47.76 29.12
N PHE A 85 6.27 47.03 28.67
CA PHE A 85 7.63 47.56 28.42
C PHE A 85 8.18 47.22 27.03
N THR A 86 8.93 48.17 26.46
CA THR A 86 9.84 47.93 25.33
C THR A 86 11.28 48.18 25.79
N ILE A 87 12.13 47.17 25.64
CA ILE A 87 13.52 47.20 26.07
C ILE A 87 14.42 47.51 24.88
N ASN A 88 15.15 48.62 24.96
CA ASN A 88 16.13 49.06 23.96
C ASN A 88 17.57 49.05 24.51
N GLY A 89 17.71 48.79 25.81
CA GLY A 89 18.95 48.88 26.55
C GLY A 89 19.61 47.54 26.87
N THR A 90 20.85 47.60 27.35
CA THR A 90 21.61 46.43 27.78
C THR A 90 21.79 46.38 29.30
N ASN A 91 21.82 45.18 29.86
CA ASN A 91 22.02 44.93 31.29
C ASN A 91 20.92 45.57 32.16
N ILE A 92 19.67 45.47 31.71
CA ILE A 92 18.49 45.87 32.48
C ILE A 92 18.18 44.81 33.54
N THR A 93 17.82 45.22 34.76
CA THR A 93 17.31 44.31 35.80
C THR A 93 15.96 44.80 36.33
N ILE A 94 14.96 43.92 36.37
CA ILE A 94 13.67 44.18 37.05
C ILE A 94 13.49 43.18 38.18
N ASN A 95 13.33 43.66 39.40
CA ASN A 95 13.14 42.83 40.58
C ASN A 95 11.73 42.98 41.16
N ASN A 96 11.12 41.88 41.62
CA ASN A 96 9.93 41.85 42.46
C ASN A 96 8.76 42.69 41.89
N LEU A 97 8.31 42.42 40.66
CA LEU A 97 7.23 43.19 40.04
C LEU A 97 6.17 42.26 39.46
N ASN A 98 4.89 42.64 39.57
CA ASN A 98 3.77 41.90 38.99
C ASN A 98 3.33 42.55 37.68
N PHE A 99 3.23 41.76 36.63
CA PHE A 99 2.80 42.14 35.30
C PHE A 99 1.48 41.45 34.98
N ILE A 100 0.42 42.24 34.82
CA ILE A 100 -0.92 41.69 34.55
C ILE A 100 -1.56 42.34 33.32
N ASN A 101 -2.38 41.55 32.62
CA ASN A 101 -3.24 42.00 31.52
C ASN A 101 -2.51 42.82 30.42
N GLY A 102 -1.22 42.56 30.20
CA GLY A 102 -0.49 43.12 29.06
C GLY A 102 -1.07 42.58 27.75
N ASN A 103 -1.27 43.43 26.75
CA ASN A 103 -1.83 43.04 25.45
C ASN A 103 -1.12 43.74 24.29
N ALA A 104 -0.60 42.97 23.34
CA ALA A 104 0.02 43.49 22.12
C ALA A 104 -0.03 42.47 20.97
N SER A 105 0.50 42.82 19.80
CA SER A 105 0.71 41.82 18.74
C SER A 105 1.86 40.86 19.07
N TYR A 106 2.89 41.36 19.77
CA TYR A 106 4.10 40.63 20.16
C TYR A 106 4.48 41.04 21.58
N GLY A 107 4.59 40.11 22.52
CA GLY A 107 4.95 40.42 23.91
C GLY A 107 3.95 41.35 24.60
N GLY A 108 3.00 40.80 25.35
CA GLY A 108 2.06 41.61 26.14
C GLY A 108 2.76 42.40 27.27
N VAL A 109 3.89 41.91 27.76
CA VAL A 109 4.67 42.56 28.82
C VAL A 109 5.98 43.10 28.29
N LEU A 110 6.86 42.24 27.77
CA LEU A 110 8.21 42.63 27.35
C LEU A 110 8.37 42.46 25.84
N TYR A 111 8.78 43.55 25.18
CA TYR A 111 9.42 43.47 23.86
C TYR A 111 10.91 43.73 23.99
N ILE A 112 11.72 42.70 23.86
CA ILE A 112 13.18 42.79 23.93
C ILE A 112 13.73 42.89 22.51
N LYS A 113 14.33 44.02 22.17
CA LYS A 113 14.89 44.24 20.84
C LYS A 113 16.24 43.53 20.65
N VAL A 114 16.61 43.40 19.38
CA VAL A 114 17.95 42.99 18.96
C VAL A 114 19.01 43.84 19.67
N ASN A 115 20.08 43.19 20.13
CA ASN A 115 21.18 43.79 20.92
C ASN A 115 20.77 44.38 22.28
N SER A 116 19.57 44.07 22.80
CA SER A 116 19.15 44.43 24.15
C SER A 116 19.28 43.26 25.11
N SER A 117 19.44 43.52 26.41
CA SER A 117 19.49 42.45 27.40
C SER A 117 18.82 42.84 28.71
N ILE A 118 18.05 41.89 29.26
CA ILE A 118 17.27 42.10 30.48
C ILE A 118 17.24 40.85 31.35
N THR A 119 17.30 41.06 32.67
CA THR A 119 17.05 40.04 33.68
C THR A 119 15.82 40.40 34.52
N THR A 120 14.87 39.49 34.64
CA THR A 120 13.75 39.59 35.60
C THR A 120 14.02 38.68 36.79
N LYS A 121 13.67 39.14 38.00
CA LYS A 121 13.88 38.38 39.24
C LYS A 121 12.67 38.44 40.16
N ASN A 122 12.17 37.28 40.58
CA ASN A 122 10.98 37.13 41.41
C ASN A 122 9.76 37.92 40.89
N ALA A 123 9.63 38.02 39.56
CA ALA A 123 8.52 38.66 38.89
C ALA A 123 7.36 37.67 38.68
N LEU A 124 6.17 38.23 38.51
CA LEU A 124 4.94 37.47 38.31
C LEU A 124 4.25 37.95 37.04
N PHE A 125 4.00 37.06 36.09
CA PHE A 125 3.37 37.35 34.80
C PHE A 125 2.03 36.62 34.72
N ILE A 126 0.92 37.35 34.84
CA ILE A 126 -0.43 36.77 34.89
C ILE A 126 -1.30 37.33 33.77
N ASP A 127 -2.00 36.44 33.06
CA ASP A 127 -3.05 36.79 32.09
C ASP A 127 -2.60 37.81 31.03
N ASN A 128 -1.34 37.72 30.58
CA ASN A 128 -0.83 38.54 29.49
C ASN A 128 -1.05 37.84 28.16
N GLU A 129 -1.45 38.59 27.14
CA GLU A 129 -1.84 38.06 25.84
C GLU A 129 -1.10 38.74 24.70
N ALA A 130 -0.79 37.97 23.67
CA ALA A 130 -0.34 38.49 22.39
C ALA A 130 -1.12 37.86 21.23
N THR A 131 -1.51 38.66 20.24
CA THR A 131 -2.30 38.14 19.10
C THR A 131 -1.47 37.30 18.13
N SER A 132 -0.14 37.44 18.15
CA SER A 132 0.79 36.66 17.32
C SER A 132 1.69 35.80 18.20
N GLU A 133 2.63 36.42 18.92
CA GLU A 133 3.74 35.70 19.53
C GLU A 133 4.15 36.21 20.91
N GLY A 134 4.53 35.27 21.78
CA GLY A 134 5.10 35.57 23.08
C GLY A 134 4.09 36.25 23.98
N GLY A 135 3.14 35.51 24.55
CA GLY A 135 1.99 36.10 25.26
C GLY A 135 2.39 37.14 26.31
N ALA A 136 3.45 36.86 27.07
CA ALA A 136 4.08 37.84 27.94
C ALA A 136 5.33 38.47 27.29
N ILE A 137 6.18 37.68 26.63
CA ILE A 137 7.54 38.10 26.26
C ILE A 137 7.86 37.73 24.82
N ILE A 138 8.32 38.70 24.03
CA ILE A 138 9.03 38.48 22.77
C ILE A 138 10.51 38.84 22.98
N ASN A 139 11.39 37.87 22.73
CA ASN A 139 12.83 37.98 22.93
C ASN A 139 13.60 37.91 21.60
N ASN A 140 14.13 39.07 21.16
CA ASN A 140 15.05 39.15 20.03
C ASN A 140 16.49 39.49 20.47
N GLY A 141 16.75 39.49 21.79
CA GLY A 141 18.03 39.89 22.39
C GLY A 141 18.55 38.81 23.34
N ALA A 142 18.87 39.18 24.57
CA ALA A 142 19.21 38.22 25.62
C ALA A 142 18.27 38.39 26.83
N TYR A 143 17.57 37.32 27.19
CA TYR A 143 16.63 37.31 28.30
C TYR A 143 17.01 36.29 29.36
N THR A 144 17.07 36.74 30.63
CA THR A 144 17.26 35.88 31.79
C THR A 144 16.08 36.03 32.77
N SER A 145 15.39 34.94 33.05
CA SER A 145 14.35 34.84 34.09
C SER A 145 14.92 34.13 35.33
N ILE A 146 14.76 34.70 36.52
CA ILE A 146 15.23 34.08 37.78
C ILE A 146 14.12 34.08 38.83
N ASN A 147 13.68 32.89 39.25
CA ASN A 147 12.57 32.69 40.20
C ASN A 147 11.24 33.33 39.76
N ASP A 148 11.04 33.54 38.45
CA ASP A 148 9.82 34.16 37.94
C ASP A 148 8.70 33.13 37.78
N LYS A 149 7.46 33.62 37.83
CA LYS A 149 6.25 32.80 37.68
C LYS A 149 5.39 33.29 36.54
N PHE A 150 4.93 32.36 35.72
CA PHE A 150 4.13 32.62 34.52
C PHE A 150 2.83 31.84 34.59
N ILE A 151 1.71 32.55 34.62
CA ILE A 151 0.38 31.97 34.85
C ILE A 151 -0.59 32.48 33.77
N ASN A 152 -1.22 31.57 33.05
CA ASN A 152 -2.32 31.88 32.12
C ASN A 152 -1.99 32.91 31.02
N ASN A 153 -0.72 33.03 30.63
CA ASN A 153 -0.35 33.82 29.46
C ASN A 153 -0.74 33.07 28.18
N TYR A 154 -1.03 33.81 27.10
CA TYR A 154 -1.47 33.22 25.84
C TYR A 154 -0.98 33.95 24.59
N ALA A 155 -0.61 33.19 23.56
CA ALA A 155 -0.37 33.66 22.20
C ALA A 155 -0.52 32.50 21.20
N LYS A 156 -0.60 32.81 19.90
CA LYS A 156 -0.64 31.77 18.85
C LYS A 156 0.65 30.96 18.78
N LYS A 157 1.82 31.58 18.97
CA LYS A 157 3.13 30.92 19.07
C LYS A 157 3.85 31.43 20.32
N GLY A 158 4.34 30.54 21.18
CA GLY A 158 4.98 30.93 22.45
C GLY A 158 3.98 31.51 23.43
N GLY A 159 3.15 30.64 24.03
CA GLY A 159 2.04 31.05 24.90
C GLY A 159 2.45 32.05 25.99
N THR A 160 3.69 31.94 26.48
CA THR A 160 4.31 32.91 27.39
C THR A 160 5.49 33.63 26.74
N ILE A 161 6.45 32.89 26.18
CA ILE A 161 7.71 33.42 25.65
C ILE A 161 7.85 32.98 24.20
N SER A 162 8.10 33.92 23.29
CA SER A 162 8.67 33.63 21.97
C SER A 162 10.09 34.19 21.94
N SER A 163 11.05 33.38 21.49
CA SER A 163 12.48 33.74 21.41
C SER A 163 12.99 33.46 20.01
N GLU A 164 13.54 34.48 19.36
CA GLU A 164 14.03 34.39 17.99
C GLU A 164 15.45 34.94 17.89
N ASN A 165 16.37 34.20 17.24
CA ASN A 165 17.75 34.65 16.99
C ASN A 165 18.43 35.24 18.24
N SER A 166 18.28 34.57 19.39
CA SER A 166 18.47 35.14 20.72
C SER A 166 19.10 34.17 21.73
N GLU A 167 19.35 34.68 22.94
CA GLU A 167 19.73 33.90 24.12
C GLU A 167 18.58 33.90 25.14
N LEU A 168 18.23 32.72 25.67
CA LEU A 168 17.18 32.55 26.67
C LEU A 168 17.70 31.71 27.84
N ALA A 169 17.68 32.29 29.04
CA ALA A 169 17.96 31.60 30.28
C ALA A 169 16.76 31.66 31.24
N ILE A 170 16.35 30.51 31.78
CA ILE A 170 15.27 30.40 32.77
C ILE A 170 15.79 29.58 33.94
N ILE A 171 15.85 30.20 35.11
CA ILE A 171 16.42 29.59 36.32
C ILE A 171 15.35 29.65 37.41
N ASN A 172 15.00 28.50 37.97
CA ASN A 172 13.98 28.37 39.02
C ASN A 172 12.59 28.88 38.60
N GLY A 173 12.23 28.75 37.32
CA GLY A 173 10.96 29.23 36.79
C GLY A 173 9.77 28.34 37.15
N SER A 174 8.55 28.89 37.05
CA SER A 174 7.32 28.10 37.14
C SER A 174 6.30 28.56 36.11
N PHE A 175 5.78 27.60 35.34
CA PHE A 175 4.84 27.81 34.25
C PHE A 175 3.59 26.96 34.45
N SER A 176 2.42 27.57 34.33
CA SER A 176 1.12 26.89 34.36
C SER A 176 0.09 27.65 33.54
N SER A 177 -0.85 26.94 32.92
CA SER A 177 -1.92 27.59 32.17
C SER A 177 -3.19 26.75 32.13
N ASP A 178 -4.30 27.34 32.55
CA ASP A 178 -5.64 26.77 32.37
C ASP A 178 -6.20 27.08 30.95
N LYS A 179 -5.49 27.90 30.16
CA LYS A 179 -5.84 28.20 28.76
C LYS A 179 -5.22 27.13 27.85
N ILE A 180 -6.01 26.59 26.92
CA ILE A 180 -5.50 25.70 25.86
C ILE A 180 -4.55 26.51 24.98
N GLN A 181 -3.28 26.12 24.96
CA GLN A 181 -2.26 26.77 24.14
C GLN A 181 -2.30 26.22 22.71
N ASN A 182 -1.82 27.00 21.73
CA ASN A 182 -1.67 26.45 20.38
C ASN A 182 -0.32 25.72 20.25
N TRP A 183 0.77 26.39 20.61
CA TRP A 183 2.11 25.80 20.73
C TRP A 183 2.59 25.87 22.18
N GLY A 184 3.84 25.45 22.45
CA GLY A 184 4.42 25.53 23.79
C GLY A 184 4.39 26.92 24.42
N LEU A 185 4.37 26.93 25.75
CA LEU A 185 4.51 28.17 26.52
C LEU A 185 5.81 28.90 26.20
N ILE A 186 6.85 28.16 25.82
CA ILE A 186 8.09 28.69 25.27
C ILE A 186 8.21 28.22 23.82
N TYR A 187 8.32 29.16 22.89
CA TYR A 187 8.57 28.91 21.47
C TYR A 187 9.90 29.52 21.09
N MET A 188 10.79 28.74 20.48
CA MET A 188 12.15 29.14 20.18
C MET A 188 12.50 28.87 18.73
N THR A 189 13.06 29.87 18.07
CA THR A 189 13.66 29.76 16.74
C THR A 189 15.09 30.28 16.79
N SER A 190 16.06 29.49 16.34
CA SER A 190 17.47 29.90 16.30
C SER A 190 17.98 30.49 17.63
N THR A 191 17.60 29.86 18.74
CA THR A 191 17.86 30.35 20.10
C THR A 191 18.85 29.45 20.84
N LEU A 192 19.76 30.06 21.60
CA LEU A 192 20.59 29.36 22.60
C LEU A 192 19.82 29.32 23.92
N MET A 193 19.42 28.12 24.36
CA MET A 193 18.60 27.93 25.55
C MET A 193 19.38 27.39 26.76
N TYR A 194 19.05 27.89 27.95
CA TYR A 194 19.47 27.33 29.22
C TYR A 194 18.31 27.36 30.22
N ILE A 195 17.68 26.20 30.45
CA ILE A 195 16.58 26.05 31.40
C ILE A 195 17.06 25.17 32.55
N GLU A 196 17.01 25.69 33.78
CA GLU A 196 17.42 24.95 34.98
C GLU A 196 16.37 25.06 36.09
N ASN A 197 16.13 23.94 36.77
CA ASN A 197 15.29 23.85 37.97
C ASN A 197 13.89 24.47 37.78
N THR A 198 13.28 24.23 36.61
CA THR A 198 12.02 24.87 36.22
C THR A 198 10.90 23.85 36.21
N THR A 199 9.70 24.26 36.63
CA THR A 199 8.51 23.40 36.62
C THR A 199 7.50 23.89 35.60
N PHE A 200 7.09 22.99 34.69
CA PHE A 200 5.94 23.13 33.80
C PHE A 200 4.84 22.20 34.28
N ALA A 201 3.67 22.75 34.65
CA ALA A 201 2.61 21.93 35.24
C ALA A 201 1.20 22.32 34.83
N ASN A 202 0.37 21.30 34.56
CA ASN A 202 -1.05 21.42 34.20
C ASN A 202 -1.25 22.33 32.99
N ILE A 203 -0.76 21.88 31.84
CA ILE A 203 -0.85 22.64 30.58
C ILE A 203 -1.46 21.72 29.53
N THR A 204 -2.44 22.25 28.81
CA THR A 204 -3.00 21.63 27.61
C THR A 204 -2.65 22.47 26.40
N SER A 205 -2.22 21.84 25.32
CA SER A 205 -1.86 22.52 24.06
C SER A 205 -2.34 21.73 22.84
N ASN A 206 -2.35 22.35 21.66
CA ASN A 206 -2.42 21.59 20.41
C ASN A 206 -1.09 20.87 20.16
N TYR A 207 0.03 21.58 20.29
CA TYR A 207 1.38 21.06 20.12
C TYR A 207 2.33 21.47 21.25
N SER A 208 3.21 20.55 21.68
CA SER A 208 4.39 20.85 22.51
C SER A 208 4.10 21.64 23.80
N SER A 209 3.34 21.09 24.75
CA SER A 209 2.76 21.88 25.87
C SER A 209 3.71 22.83 26.62
N ALA A 210 4.98 22.45 26.82
CA ALA A 210 5.94 23.28 27.53
C ALA A 210 6.84 24.06 26.57
N ILE A 211 7.59 23.36 25.72
CA ILE A 211 8.69 23.92 24.93
C ILE A 211 8.58 23.45 23.49
N TYR A 212 8.56 24.38 22.55
CA TYR A 212 8.83 24.11 21.15
C TYR A 212 10.13 24.76 20.73
N ALA A 213 11.04 24.00 20.12
CA ALA A 213 12.36 24.44 19.73
C ALA A 213 12.65 24.09 18.27
N THR A 214 12.88 25.11 17.44
CA THR A 214 13.33 24.92 16.06
C THR A 214 14.65 25.60 15.78
N ARG A 215 15.55 24.93 15.05
CA ARG A 215 16.90 25.41 14.72
C ARG A 215 17.70 25.91 15.94
N SER A 216 17.40 25.35 17.12
CA SER A 216 17.86 25.84 18.42
C SER A 216 18.80 24.82 19.08
N MET A 217 19.54 25.26 20.10
CA MET A 217 20.49 24.42 20.83
C MET A 217 20.50 24.78 22.32
N GLY A 218 20.96 23.88 23.18
CA GLY A 218 21.17 24.22 24.58
C GLY A 218 20.86 23.11 25.57
N LYS A 219 20.51 23.51 26.80
CA LYS A 219 20.36 22.58 27.92
C LYS A 219 19.07 22.79 28.70
N ILE A 220 18.45 21.68 29.10
CA ILE A 220 17.33 21.62 30.04
C ILE A 220 17.76 20.72 31.20
N LYS A 221 17.84 21.28 32.40
CA LYS A 221 18.41 20.61 33.58
C LYS A 221 17.47 20.63 34.76
N LYS A 222 17.42 19.55 35.54
CA LYS A 222 16.75 19.51 36.86
C LYS A 222 15.28 19.95 36.84
N SER A 223 14.60 19.76 35.71
CA SER A 223 13.30 20.38 35.44
C SER A 223 12.18 19.35 35.45
N ASP A 224 11.00 19.79 35.87
CA ASP A 224 9.83 18.95 36.05
C ASP A 224 8.73 19.30 35.02
N PHE A 225 8.26 18.29 34.31
CA PHE A 225 7.18 18.35 33.33
C PHE A 225 6.03 17.45 33.81
N ILE A 226 4.98 18.06 34.38
CA ILE A 226 3.96 17.34 35.16
C ILE A 226 2.55 17.61 34.63
N ASN A 227 1.80 16.55 34.33
CA ASN A 227 0.42 16.63 33.84
C ASN A 227 0.30 17.55 32.61
N LEU A 228 1.02 17.20 31.55
CA LEU A 228 1.02 17.95 30.29
C LEU A 228 0.28 17.14 29.22
N SER A 229 -0.55 17.79 28.40
CA SER A 229 -1.31 17.11 27.36
C SER A 229 -1.30 17.93 26.07
N ALA A 230 -0.70 17.39 25.02
CA ALA A 230 -0.88 17.88 23.66
C ALA A 230 -2.03 17.11 22.99
N ILE A 231 -2.87 17.82 22.23
CA ILE A 231 -3.95 17.21 21.43
C ILE A 231 -3.37 16.50 20.21
N MET A 232 -2.25 16.97 19.66
CA MET A 232 -1.59 16.37 18.49
C MET A 232 -0.27 15.72 18.90
N THR A 233 0.87 16.31 18.52
CA THR A 233 2.23 15.78 18.77
C THR A 233 2.97 16.54 19.87
N ALA A 234 3.91 15.84 20.53
CA ALA A 234 4.81 16.33 21.56
C ALA A 234 4.11 16.72 22.88
N GLY A 235 3.98 15.78 23.82
CA GLY A 235 3.25 16.06 25.07
C GLY A 235 3.86 17.17 25.92
N ALA A 236 5.19 17.31 25.92
CA ALA A 236 5.92 18.33 26.66
C ALA A 236 6.87 19.15 25.79
N ILE A 237 7.78 18.49 25.07
CA ILE A 237 8.85 19.14 24.29
C ILE A 237 8.77 18.71 22.84
N GLY A 238 8.60 19.65 21.92
CA GLY A 238 8.71 19.44 20.48
C GLY A 238 9.97 20.08 19.92
N ILE A 239 10.69 19.33 19.09
CA ILE A 239 11.94 19.77 18.47
C ILE A 239 11.81 19.54 16.95
N LYS A 240 12.13 20.55 16.12
CA LYS A 240 12.08 20.45 14.65
C LYS A 240 13.22 21.21 13.96
N GLU A 241 13.81 20.64 12.91
CA GLU A 241 14.77 21.24 11.96
C GLU A 241 16.14 21.71 12.50
N HIS A 242 17.21 21.22 11.86
CA HIS A 242 18.60 21.70 11.96
C HIS A 242 19.02 22.02 13.39
N VAL A 243 18.78 21.06 14.27
CA VAL A 243 19.19 21.13 15.67
C VAL A 243 20.70 20.91 15.71
N TYR A 244 21.40 21.61 16.60
CA TYR A 244 22.78 21.27 16.90
C TYR A 244 22.77 20.25 18.04
N ASP A 245 23.03 20.65 19.28
CA ASP A 245 22.99 19.74 20.41
C ASP A 245 21.98 20.21 21.46
N ILE A 246 21.11 19.29 21.89
CA ILE A 246 20.20 19.50 23.02
C ILE A 246 20.49 18.46 24.10
N GLU A 247 20.81 18.95 25.30
CA GLU A 247 21.02 18.13 26.50
C GLU A 247 19.83 18.26 27.45
N ILE A 248 19.25 17.12 27.82
CA ILE A 248 18.19 16.98 28.83
C ILE A 248 18.77 16.15 29.98
N ASP A 249 18.97 16.77 31.14
CA ASP A 249 19.70 16.15 32.25
C ASP A 249 18.94 16.31 33.56
N ASP A 250 18.78 15.22 34.30
CA ASP A 250 18.10 15.19 35.61
C ASP A 250 16.66 15.73 35.53
N CYS A 251 15.93 15.41 34.46
CA CYS A 251 14.58 15.91 34.24
C CYS A 251 13.52 14.83 34.52
N ASN A 252 12.35 15.25 34.99
CA ASN A 252 11.20 14.37 35.24
C ASN A 252 10.06 14.70 34.29
N PHE A 253 9.60 13.70 33.53
CA PHE A 253 8.39 13.74 32.71
C PHE A 253 7.37 12.79 33.34
N ILE A 254 6.29 13.35 33.90
CA ILE A 254 5.32 12.61 34.71
C ILE A 254 3.91 12.92 34.21
N ASN A 255 3.19 11.89 33.80
CA ASN A 255 1.83 12.01 33.24
C ASN A 255 1.78 12.99 32.07
N THR A 256 2.72 12.86 31.12
CA THR A 256 2.68 13.63 29.88
C THR A 256 1.98 12.83 28.80
N ARG A 257 1.19 13.49 27.93
CA ARG A 257 0.48 12.81 26.86
C ARG A 257 0.50 13.63 25.57
N SER A 258 0.61 12.95 24.45
CA SER A 258 0.19 13.44 23.13
C SER A 258 -0.81 12.43 22.55
N GLU A 259 -1.63 12.82 21.56
CA GLU A 259 -2.43 11.81 20.86
C GLU A 259 -1.58 11.14 19.78
N LYS A 260 -0.78 11.89 19.03
CA LYS A 260 -0.03 11.40 17.86
C LYS A 260 1.39 10.91 18.20
N ASN A 261 2.40 11.76 18.09
CA ASN A 261 3.79 11.31 18.20
C ASN A 261 4.44 11.85 19.49
N GLY A 262 5.18 10.98 20.21
CA GLY A 262 6.00 11.36 21.37
C GLY A 262 5.21 11.86 22.59
N GLY A 263 4.88 10.97 23.51
CA GLY A 263 4.02 11.31 24.66
C GLY A 263 4.65 12.29 25.66
N ALA A 264 5.98 12.41 25.70
CA ALA A 264 6.69 13.49 26.39
C ALA A 264 7.48 14.35 25.41
N ILE A 265 8.30 13.72 24.56
CA ILE A 265 9.20 14.41 23.65
C ILE A 265 9.02 13.87 22.23
N TYR A 266 8.91 14.79 21.28
CA TYR A 266 9.02 14.52 19.85
C TYR A 266 10.20 15.33 19.28
N ALA A 267 11.08 14.68 18.54
CA ALA A 267 12.24 15.31 17.94
C ALA A 267 12.39 14.94 16.46
N ASP A 268 12.09 15.88 15.56
CA ASP A 268 12.47 15.81 14.15
C ASP A 268 13.77 16.60 13.93
N VAL A 269 14.89 15.90 14.06
CA VAL A 269 16.22 16.50 13.97
C VAL A 269 16.59 16.84 12.52
N GLY A 270 16.13 16.02 11.57
CA GLY A 270 16.42 16.18 10.13
C GLY A 270 15.57 17.25 9.44
N GLY A 271 14.40 17.57 9.98
CA GLY A 271 13.50 18.58 9.44
C GLY A 271 13.02 18.26 8.02
N ALA A 272 12.81 19.30 7.21
CA ALA A 272 12.27 19.17 5.86
C ALA A 272 13.18 18.41 4.87
N TYR A 273 14.49 18.47 5.09
CA TYR A 273 15.48 17.89 4.17
C TYR A 273 15.89 16.46 4.56
N GLY A 274 15.66 16.06 5.81
CA GLY A 274 16.09 14.75 6.30
C GLY A 274 17.60 14.62 6.46
N ASP A 275 18.33 15.73 6.49
CA ASP A 275 19.78 15.77 6.65
C ASP A 275 20.18 15.53 8.11
N LEU A 276 21.23 14.74 8.30
CA LEU A 276 21.75 14.36 9.61
C LEU A 276 22.51 15.52 10.25
N ASN A 277 21.82 16.34 11.05
CA ASN A 277 22.44 17.43 11.79
C ASN A 277 21.92 17.41 13.22
N GLY A 278 22.80 17.09 14.17
CA GLY A 278 22.55 17.30 15.59
C GLY A 278 22.39 16.05 16.43
N SER A 279 22.47 16.25 17.74
CA SER A 279 22.36 15.20 18.74
C SER A 279 21.41 15.57 19.86
N ILE A 280 20.61 14.59 20.30
CA ILE A 280 19.83 14.68 21.52
C ILE A 280 20.49 13.79 22.57
N THR A 281 20.79 14.37 23.73
CA THR A 281 21.38 13.65 24.85
C THR A 281 20.46 13.71 26.06
N ILE A 282 20.06 12.56 26.58
CA ILE A 282 19.17 12.42 27.74
C ILE A 282 19.94 11.70 28.85
N LEU A 283 20.10 12.37 29.98
CA LEU A 283 20.91 11.91 31.10
C LEU A 283 20.09 11.94 32.40
N ASN A 284 20.27 10.94 33.25
CA ASN A 284 19.77 10.96 34.64
C ASN A 284 18.26 11.23 34.77
N SER A 285 17.48 10.96 33.73
CA SER A 285 16.10 11.45 33.62
C SER A 285 15.07 10.36 33.85
N ARG A 286 13.80 10.76 34.00
CA ARG A 286 12.70 9.84 34.30
C ARG A 286 11.48 10.16 33.44
N PHE A 287 10.94 9.13 32.79
CA PHE A 287 9.71 9.18 32.01
C PHE A 287 8.70 8.21 32.62
N ILE A 288 7.62 8.74 33.17
CA ILE A 288 6.66 7.98 33.98
C ILE A 288 5.25 8.24 33.49
N ASN A 289 4.57 7.16 33.10
CA ASN A 289 3.17 7.21 32.68
C ASN A 289 2.95 8.21 31.53
N CYS A 290 3.86 8.20 30.55
CA CYS A 290 3.74 8.97 29.32
C CYS A 290 2.92 8.17 28.30
N ILE A 291 2.09 8.85 27.50
CA ILE A 291 1.16 8.18 26.55
C ILE A 291 1.16 8.88 25.18
N SER A 292 1.23 8.11 24.09
CA SER A 292 1.00 8.58 22.70
C SER A 292 0.60 7.43 21.76
N GLU A 293 0.26 7.71 20.51
CA GLU A 293 0.11 6.67 19.48
C GLU A 293 1.44 5.96 19.19
N PHE A 294 2.51 6.74 18.98
CA PHE A 294 3.87 6.26 18.73
C PHE A 294 4.87 6.85 19.71
N GLY A 295 5.75 6.02 20.27
CA GLY A 295 6.80 6.47 21.19
C GLY A 295 6.21 7.02 22.49
N GLY A 296 5.68 6.14 23.34
CA GLY A 296 4.85 6.53 24.50
C GLY A 296 5.47 7.59 25.40
N ALA A 297 6.80 7.62 25.52
CA ALA A 297 7.55 8.72 26.14
C ALA A 297 8.31 9.57 25.11
N TYR A 298 9.02 8.94 24.18
CA TYR A 298 9.99 9.59 23.32
C TYR A 298 9.87 9.12 21.88
N LEU A 299 9.87 10.06 20.93
CA LEU A 299 9.97 9.78 19.50
C LEU A 299 11.03 10.66 18.86
N GLN A 300 11.97 10.07 18.11
CA GLN A 300 12.97 10.81 17.33
C GLN A 300 13.08 10.35 15.87
N LEU A 301 13.21 11.33 14.99
CA LEU A 301 13.50 11.18 13.57
C LEU A 301 14.86 11.81 13.27
N CYS A 302 15.74 11.05 12.60
CA CYS A 302 17.07 11.52 12.20
C CYS A 302 18.02 11.93 13.35
N GLY A 303 19.28 12.19 13.01
CA GLY A 303 20.32 12.64 13.94
C GLY A 303 20.90 11.54 14.81
N TYR A 304 21.45 11.93 15.97
CA TYR A 304 22.04 11.01 16.96
C TYR A 304 21.25 11.05 18.27
N LEU A 305 21.16 9.90 18.95
CA LEU A 305 20.50 9.78 20.26
C LEU A 305 21.45 9.13 21.27
N ASN A 306 21.70 9.83 22.38
CA ASN A 306 22.43 9.29 23.52
C ASN A 306 21.54 9.32 24.77
N ILE A 307 21.27 8.15 25.34
CA ILE A 307 20.51 8.01 26.58
C ILE A 307 21.42 7.32 27.60
N ASP A 308 21.58 7.91 28.77
CA ASP A 308 22.34 7.32 29.87
C ASP A 308 21.64 7.50 31.21
N ASN A 309 21.71 6.47 32.05
CA ASN A 309 21.16 6.46 33.42
C ASN A 309 19.71 6.98 33.50
N THR A 310 18.85 6.57 32.56
CA THR A 310 17.48 7.08 32.42
C THR A 310 16.46 5.97 32.67
N ASN A 311 15.33 6.31 33.29
CA ASN A 311 14.28 5.36 33.63
C ASN A 311 12.97 5.64 32.89
N PHE A 312 12.47 4.65 32.16
CA PHE A 312 11.17 4.62 31.49
C PHE A 312 10.25 3.64 32.20
N THR A 313 9.24 4.17 32.91
CA THR A 313 8.30 3.37 33.71
C THR A 313 6.86 3.58 33.27
N SER A 314 6.16 2.50 32.94
CA SER A 314 4.71 2.50 32.67
C SER A 314 4.29 3.45 31.54
N ASN A 315 5.14 3.64 30.53
CA ASN A 315 4.79 4.42 29.35
C ASN A 315 4.00 3.55 28.36
N ILE A 316 3.11 4.16 27.60
CA ILE A 316 2.16 3.46 26.74
C ILE A 316 2.19 4.09 25.34
N ALA A 317 2.49 3.27 24.34
CA ALA A 317 2.16 3.56 22.96
C ALA A 317 0.87 2.83 22.59
N ILE A 318 0.00 3.47 21.81
CA ILE A 318 -1.18 2.78 21.26
C ILE A 318 -0.74 1.78 20.19
N PHE A 319 0.20 2.17 19.32
CA PHE A 319 0.68 1.35 18.21
C PHE A 319 2.06 0.75 18.50
N ASP A 320 3.13 1.56 18.44
CA ASP A 320 4.51 1.07 18.48
C ASP A 320 5.43 1.91 19.38
N GLY A 321 6.42 1.23 19.98
CA GLY A 321 7.44 1.86 20.81
C GLY A 321 6.90 2.35 22.16
N GLY A 322 6.56 1.42 23.05
CA GLY A 322 5.85 1.72 24.29
C GLY A 322 6.51 2.79 25.17
N ALA A 323 7.85 2.88 25.17
CA ALA A 323 8.56 4.05 25.68
C ALA A 323 9.24 4.86 24.57
N ILE A 324 10.02 4.20 23.70
CA ILE A 324 10.85 4.87 22.68
C ILE A 324 10.44 4.42 21.28
N TYR A 325 10.33 5.36 20.35
CA TYR A 325 10.27 5.10 18.92
C TYR A 325 11.37 5.90 18.22
N THR A 326 12.17 5.27 17.36
CA THR A 326 13.09 6.00 16.49
C THR A 326 13.00 5.54 15.05
N SER A 327 13.17 6.48 14.11
CA SER A 327 13.28 6.18 12.68
C SER A 327 14.39 7.01 12.04
N TRP A 328 15.29 6.35 11.29
CA TRP A 328 16.43 6.97 10.61
C TRP A 328 17.41 7.69 11.53
N VAL A 329 17.50 7.29 12.80
CA VAL A 329 18.50 7.83 13.74
C VAL A 329 19.81 7.07 13.51
N ASP A 330 20.87 7.78 13.14
CA ASP A 330 22.14 7.18 12.72
C ASP A 330 22.69 6.19 13.75
N THR A 331 22.80 6.67 14.99
CA THR A 331 23.23 5.86 16.13
C THR A 331 22.35 6.18 17.33
N VAL A 332 21.79 5.14 17.92
CA VAL A 332 21.05 5.15 19.18
C VAL A 332 21.91 4.45 20.23
N ASN A 333 22.47 5.22 21.16
CA ASN A 333 23.22 4.70 22.31
C ASN A 333 22.34 4.76 23.56
N ILE A 334 22.06 3.62 24.18
CA ILE A 334 21.30 3.55 25.42
C ILE A 334 22.11 2.79 26.46
N ASN A 335 22.54 3.48 27.51
CA ASN A 335 23.42 2.93 28.53
C ASN A 335 22.78 3.03 29.91
N ASN A 336 23.04 2.05 30.78
CA ASN A 336 22.70 2.09 32.21
C ASN A 336 21.22 2.43 32.50
N SER A 337 20.32 2.10 31.58
CA SER A 337 18.94 2.60 31.60
C SER A 337 17.94 1.50 31.92
N ILE A 338 16.78 1.89 32.44
CA ILE A 338 15.76 0.97 32.96
C ILE A 338 14.45 1.16 32.20
N PHE A 339 13.88 0.07 31.70
CA PHE A 339 12.58 0.01 31.03
C PHE A 339 11.69 -0.96 31.79
N THR A 340 10.71 -0.43 32.52
CA THR A 340 9.82 -1.25 33.34
C THR A 340 8.35 -1.01 33.01
N SER A 341 7.63 -2.09 32.69
CA SER A 341 6.18 -2.08 32.48
C SER A 341 5.70 -1.13 31.37
N ASN A 342 6.52 -0.90 30.35
CA ASN A 342 6.11 -0.13 29.17
C ASN A 342 5.32 -1.03 28.20
N MET A 343 4.36 -0.45 27.49
CA MET A 343 3.39 -1.21 26.71
C MET A 343 3.15 -0.60 25.34
N ALA A 344 3.05 -1.45 24.31
CA ALA A 344 2.44 -1.14 23.03
C ALA A 344 1.11 -1.92 22.91
N LEU A 345 0.00 -1.27 22.56
CA LEU A 345 -1.37 -1.78 22.85
C LEU A 345 -2.25 -2.09 21.63
N TYR A 346 -1.67 -2.32 20.46
CA TYR A 346 -2.43 -2.66 19.25
C TYR A 346 -2.56 -4.18 19.09
N ASP A 347 -3.80 -4.68 19.09
CA ASP A 347 -4.11 -6.12 19.09
C ASP A 347 -3.43 -6.84 17.92
N ASN A 348 -2.51 -7.77 18.20
CA ASN A 348 -1.74 -8.59 17.25
C ASN A 348 -0.78 -7.83 16.30
N TYR A 349 -0.73 -6.49 16.34
CA TYR A 349 0.03 -5.67 15.40
C TYR A 349 0.88 -4.59 16.10
N SER A 350 1.05 -4.67 17.42
CA SER A 350 1.91 -3.75 18.18
C SER A 350 3.34 -4.26 18.29
N HIS A 351 4.29 -3.34 18.14
CA HIS A 351 5.71 -3.66 18.09
C HIS A 351 6.50 -2.88 19.15
N GLY A 352 7.42 -3.55 19.85
CA GLY A 352 8.41 -2.89 20.71
C GLY A 352 7.83 -2.30 21.99
N GLY A 353 7.56 -3.14 23.00
CA GLY A 353 6.92 -2.69 24.25
C GLY A 353 7.79 -1.74 25.08
N ALA A 354 9.11 -1.92 25.06
CA ALA A 354 10.04 -0.91 25.56
C ALA A 354 10.45 0.06 24.45
N ALA A 355 10.91 -0.45 23.31
CA ALA A 355 11.39 0.39 22.22
C ALA A 355 11.17 -0.21 20.83
N TYR A 356 10.90 0.67 19.87
CA TYR A 356 10.85 0.41 18.44
C TYR A 356 11.96 1.19 17.74
N PHE A 357 12.76 0.50 16.91
CA PHE A 357 13.84 1.10 16.14
C PHE A 357 13.69 0.76 14.65
N ASP A 358 13.75 1.77 13.80
CA ASP A 358 13.74 1.67 12.34
C ASP A 358 14.94 2.42 11.74
N MET A 359 15.72 1.77 10.87
CA MET A 359 16.87 2.35 10.15
C MET A 359 17.92 3.03 11.05
N GLY A 360 18.99 2.30 11.37
CA GLY A 360 20.14 2.86 12.10
C GLY A 360 20.94 1.84 12.91
N GLU A 361 21.99 2.31 13.57
CA GLU A 361 22.78 1.54 14.53
C GLU A 361 22.16 1.67 15.93
N VAL A 362 21.91 0.55 16.60
CA VAL A 362 21.37 0.51 17.97
C VAL A 362 22.37 -0.17 18.87
N ILE A 363 22.89 0.56 19.86
CA ILE A 363 23.80 0.06 20.88
C ILE A 363 23.12 0.20 22.23
N MET A 364 22.87 -0.93 22.89
CA MET A 364 22.34 -0.95 24.26
C MET A 364 23.29 -1.67 25.20
N ASP A 365 23.75 -0.97 26.24
CA ASP A 365 24.70 -1.49 27.23
C ASP A 365 24.14 -1.37 28.64
N SER A 366 24.25 -2.46 29.42
CA SER A 366 23.99 -2.46 30.86
C SER A 366 22.58 -1.97 31.22
N CYS A 367 21.60 -2.25 30.35
CA CYS A 367 20.20 -1.86 30.55
C CYS A 367 19.37 -2.98 31.21
N ILE A 368 18.27 -2.58 31.86
CA ILE A 368 17.32 -3.47 32.52
C ILE A 368 15.96 -3.33 31.83
N LEU A 369 15.41 -4.42 31.28
CA LEU A 369 14.14 -4.45 30.57
C LEU A 369 13.20 -5.48 31.21
N GLU A 370 12.22 -5.01 31.98
CA GLU A 370 11.35 -5.86 32.80
C GLU A 370 9.86 -5.58 32.59
N ASN A 371 9.08 -6.66 32.45
CA ASN A 371 7.62 -6.63 32.37
C ASN A 371 7.04 -5.72 31.27
N ASN A 372 7.79 -5.47 30.19
CA ASN A 372 7.30 -4.73 29.04
C ASN A 372 6.42 -5.66 28.17
N SER A 373 5.51 -5.09 27.36
CA SER A 373 4.57 -5.89 26.56
C SER A 373 4.27 -5.28 25.19
N ALA A 374 4.29 -6.11 24.15
CA ALA A 374 3.83 -5.85 22.80
C ALA A 374 3.49 -7.19 22.12
N SER A 375 2.84 -7.15 20.95
CA SER A 375 2.53 -8.35 20.15
C SER A 375 3.80 -8.97 19.58
N GLU A 376 4.70 -8.15 19.04
CA GLU A 376 6.03 -8.56 18.59
C GLU A 376 7.11 -7.71 19.30
N GLY A 377 8.07 -8.37 19.93
CA GLY A 377 9.13 -7.67 20.66
C GLY A 377 8.60 -6.96 21.91
N SER A 378 8.26 -7.71 22.96
CA SER A 378 7.76 -7.15 24.22
C SER A 378 8.76 -6.18 24.85
N SER A 379 10.06 -6.38 24.62
CA SER A 379 11.09 -5.37 24.87
C SER A 379 11.39 -4.57 23.60
N LEU A 380 12.01 -5.21 22.60
CA LEU A 380 12.60 -4.52 21.45
C LEU A 380 12.02 -5.03 20.14
N TYR A 381 11.64 -4.10 19.27
CA TYR A 381 11.40 -4.37 17.86
C TYR A 381 12.39 -3.57 17.01
N THR A 382 13.03 -4.23 16.05
CA THR A 382 14.04 -3.62 15.17
C THR A 382 13.74 -3.92 13.71
N TYR A 383 13.80 -2.91 12.86
CA TYR A 383 13.58 -3.01 11.42
C TYR A 383 14.71 -2.28 10.67
N ASP A 384 15.44 -3.00 9.82
CA ASP A 384 16.59 -2.45 9.09
C ASP A 384 17.66 -1.80 10.00
N CYS A 385 17.96 -2.47 11.12
CA CYS A 385 18.93 -1.98 12.10
C CYS A 385 20.17 -2.87 12.20
N ASP A 386 21.30 -2.25 12.53
CA ASP A 386 22.48 -2.92 13.07
C ASP A 386 22.41 -2.86 14.60
N VAL A 387 22.20 -4.00 15.26
CA VAL A 387 21.87 -4.06 16.69
C VAL A 387 23.01 -4.70 17.48
N SER A 388 23.54 -3.99 18.48
CA SER A 388 24.53 -4.47 19.44
C SER A 388 23.99 -4.40 20.86
N LEU A 389 23.79 -5.56 21.49
CA LEU A 389 23.30 -5.66 22.87
C LEU A 389 24.41 -6.19 23.78
N LEU A 390 24.79 -5.42 24.81
CA LEU A 390 25.89 -5.72 25.73
C LEU A 390 25.40 -5.70 27.19
N ASP A 391 25.70 -6.74 27.97
CA ASP A 391 25.50 -6.75 29.43
C ASP A 391 24.07 -6.39 29.93
N ASN A 392 23.04 -6.59 29.09
CA ASN A 392 21.66 -6.22 29.43
C ASN A 392 20.93 -7.35 30.19
N TYR A 393 19.94 -6.96 30.99
CA TYR A 393 19.05 -7.88 31.71
C TYR A 393 17.62 -7.82 31.17
N PHE A 394 17.09 -8.96 30.75
CA PHE A 394 15.73 -9.11 30.24
C PHE A 394 14.89 -10.05 31.12
N ASN A 395 13.69 -9.60 31.46
CA ASN A 395 12.72 -10.37 32.24
C ASN A 395 11.29 -9.96 31.89
N ASN A 396 10.77 -10.49 30.77
CA ASN A 396 9.46 -10.12 30.23
C ASN A 396 8.57 -11.36 30.06
N PRO A 397 7.24 -11.24 30.28
CA PRO A 397 6.32 -12.35 30.09
C PRO A 397 6.24 -12.77 28.61
N THR A 398 6.43 -14.07 28.31
CA THR A 398 6.52 -14.61 26.93
C THR A 398 5.41 -15.59 26.56
N GLU A 399 4.27 -15.55 27.25
CA GLU A 399 3.19 -16.53 27.04
C GLU A 399 2.70 -16.54 25.58
N ASN A 400 2.82 -15.44 24.82
CA ASN A 400 2.49 -15.41 23.38
C ASN A 400 3.40 -14.54 22.47
N SER A 401 4.46 -13.88 22.96
CA SER A 401 5.34 -13.02 22.14
C SER A 401 6.84 -13.21 22.43
N SER A 402 7.69 -12.77 21.51
CA SER A 402 9.14 -12.65 21.73
C SER A 402 9.48 -11.39 22.51
N SER A 403 10.58 -11.41 23.26
CA SER A 403 11.12 -10.22 23.92
C SER A 403 11.86 -9.32 22.95
N ILE A 404 12.57 -9.92 21.99
CA ILE A 404 13.21 -9.23 20.88
C ILE A 404 12.66 -9.78 19.57
N TYR A 405 12.29 -8.88 18.66
CA TYR A 405 11.85 -9.21 17.31
C TYR A 405 12.58 -8.34 16.30
N GLY A 406 13.40 -8.97 15.45
CA GLY A 406 14.22 -8.29 14.45
C GLY A 406 13.85 -8.69 13.03
N VAL A 407 13.67 -7.68 12.18
CA VAL A 407 13.35 -7.78 10.75
C VAL A 407 14.45 -7.11 9.95
N HIS A 408 15.04 -7.82 8.99
CA HIS A 408 16.16 -7.31 8.17
C HIS A 408 17.32 -6.68 8.98
N CYS A 409 17.60 -7.20 10.17
CA CYS A 409 18.61 -6.66 11.07
C CYS A 409 19.89 -7.49 11.11
N ASN A 410 21.05 -6.82 11.28
CA ASN A 410 22.24 -7.49 11.82
C ASN A 410 22.19 -7.45 13.33
N TYR A 411 22.59 -8.53 13.98
CA TYR A 411 22.48 -8.67 15.43
C TYR A 411 23.77 -9.25 16.02
N ASP A 412 24.36 -8.50 16.97
CA ASP A 412 25.49 -8.91 17.80
C ASP A 412 25.11 -8.82 19.28
N GLU A 413 25.46 -9.84 20.06
CA GLU A 413 25.18 -9.89 21.48
C GLU A 413 26.37 -10.38 22.30
N ASN A 414 26.59 -9.74 23.44
CA ASN A 414 27.60 -10.17 24.41
C ASN A 414 27.10 -10.03 25.85
N GLU A 415 27.29 -11.08 26.65
CA GLU A 415 27.03 -11.09 28.10
C GLU A 415 25.60 -10.69 28.56
N ASN A 416 24.60 -10.68 27.68
CA ASN A 416 23.19 -10.44 28.06
C ASN A 416 22.59 -11.60 28.88
N ASN A 417 21.68 -11.27 29.80
CA ASN A 417 20.98 -12.22 30.66
C ASN A 417 19.47 -12.23 30.36
N PHE A 418 19.02 -13.33 29.77
CA PHE A 418 17.61 -13.59 29.45
C PHE A 418 17.03 -14.61 30.45
N THR A 419 15.88 -14.31 31.05
CA THR A 419 15.27 -15.21 32.05
C THR A 419 14.32 -16.23 31.40
N GLN A 420 13.25 -15.74 30.77
CA GLN A 420 12.25 -16.54 30.02
C GLN A 420 11.98 -15.95 28.62
N ASP A 421 12.80 -14.98 28.24
CA ASP A 421 12.69 -14.20 27.03
C ASP A 421 13.01 -15.04 25.78
N LYS A 422 12.22 -14.85 24.72
CA LYS A 422 12.44 -15.46 23.40
C LYS A 422 12.92 -14.39 22.43
N LEU A 423 13.80 -14.77 21.51
CA LEU A 423 14.30 -13.88 20.46
C LEU A 423 13.89 -14.44 19.10
N PHE A 424 13.35 -13.59 18.23
CA PHE A 424 13.11 -13.90 16.82
C PHE A 424 13.92 -12.92 15.98
N LEU A 425 14.94 -13.42 15.30
CA LEU A 425 15.91 -12.64 14.54
C LEU A 425 15.94 -13.17 13.09
N ASN A 426 16.27 -12.31 12.13
CA ASN A 426 16.31 -12.60 10.70
C ASN A 426 14.94 -12.87 10.06
N ASN A 427 13.88 -12.28 10.60
CA ASN A 427 12.61 -12.26 9.89
C ASN A 427 12.75 -11.41 8.63
N THR A 428 12.09 -11.82 7.56
CA THR A 428 12.05 -11.11 6.29
C THR A 428 10.61 -11.06 5.81
N ASN A 429 10.12 -9.88 5.44
CA ASN A 429 8.74 -9.71 5.02
C ASN A 429 8.68 -9.03 3.65
N TYR A 430 8.65 -9.86 2.59
CA TYR A 430 8.80 -9.39 1.21
C TYR A 430 7.48 -9.06 0.50
N ALA A 431 6.33 -9.44 1.06
CA ALA A 431 5.06 -9.39 0.32
C ALA A 431 4.31 -8.07 0.53
N LEU A 432 3.93 -7.43 -0.57
CA LEU A 432 2.96 -6.34 -0.66
C LEU A 432 1.70 -6.86 -1.37
N ASN A 433 0.80 -7.47 -0.61
CA ASN A 433 -0.56 -7.74 -1.08
C ASN A 433 -1.51 -6.91 -0.24
N VAL A 434 -2.34 -6.11 -0.91
CA VAL A 434 -3.36 -5.31 -0.23
C VAL A 434 -4.68 -6.03 -0.39
N GLU A 435 -5.24 -6.44 0.76
CA GLU A 435 -6.58 -6.98 0.90
C GLU A 435 -7.42 -5.95 1.65
N SER A 436 -8.42 -5.38 0.99
CA SER A 436 -9.29 -4.40 1.62
C SER A 436 -10.67 -4.43 1.00
N SER A 437 -11.69 -4.35 1.85
CA SER A 437 -13.07 -4.17 1.41
C SER A 437 -13.26 -2.77 0.84
N GLN A 438 -13.86 -2.68 -0.36
CA GLN A 438 -14.10 -1.43 -1.07
C GLN A 438 -15.46 -0.82 -0.71
N THR A 439 -15.53 0.51 -0.61
CA THR A 439 -16.80 1.24 -0.69
C THR A 439 -17.27 1.37 -2.14
N HIS A 440 -18.43 0.81 -2.47
CA HIS A 440 -19.06 0.99 -3.79
C HIS A 440 -19.92 2.25 -3.80
N PHE A 441 -19.75 3.08 -4.84
CA PHE A 441 -20.56 4.28 -5.03
C PHE A 441 -21.19 4.34 -6.41
N ASP A 442 -22.45 4.78 -6.46
CA ASP A 442 -23.18 4.96 -7.71
C ASP A 442 -22.72 6.22 -8.44
N LEU A 443 -22.36 6.07 -9.71
CA LEU A 443 -22.00 7.21 -10.56
C LEU A 443 -23.25 7.95 -11.05
N ILE A 444 -23.21 9.27 -11.00
CA ILE A 444 -24.21 10.15 -11.58
C ILE A 444 -23.72 10.76 -12.90
N ASN A 445 -24.62 10.86 -13.89
CA ASN A 445 -24.28 11.37 -15.21
C ASN A 445 -24.17 12.91 -15.22
N ASN A 446 -23.00 13.41 -14.83
CA ASN A 446 -22.63 14.84 -14.82
C ASN A 446 -21.57 15.18 -15.89
N THR A 447 -21.64 14.52 -17.05
CA THR A 447 -20.72 14.77 -18.16
C THR A 447 -21.00 16.13 -18.80
N ILE A 448 -19.96 16.96 -18.94
CA ILE A 448 -20.03 18.23 -19.67
C ILE A 448 -19.35 18.04 -21.03
N ASN A 449 -20.14 18.04 -22.10
CA ASN A 449 -19.65 18.00 -23.47
C ASN A 449 -19.87 19.34 -24.16
N VAL A 450 -18.78 20.00 -24.55
CA VAL A 450 -18.83 21.27 -25.28
C VAL A 450 -17.98 21.19 -26.55
N GLU A 451 -18.51 21.69 -27.66
CA GLU A 451 -17.75 21.81 -28.91
C GLU A 451 -16.65 22.89 -28.78
N THR A 452 -17.02 24.04 -28.21
CA THR A 452 -16.15 25.18 -27.94
C THR A 452 -16.05 25.43 -26.44
N LEU A 453 -14.84 25.68 -25.94
CA LEU A 453 -14.61 25.99 -24.52
C LEU A 453 -15.33 27.28 -24.12
N PRO A 454 -16.04 27.31 -22.97
CA PRO A 454 -16.63 28.53 -22.44
C PRO A 454 -15.54 29.50 -21.96
N LYS A 455 -15.85 30.80 -21.96
CA LYS A 455 -14.92 31.84 -21.49
C LYS A 455 -14.59 31.74 -19.99
N ARG A 456 -15.55 31.30 -19.18
CA ARG A 456 -15.38 31.06 -17.74
C ARG A 456 -16.02 29.74 -17.38
N PHE A 457 -15.35 28.98 -16.52
CA PHE A 457 -15.88 27.79 -15.87
C PHE A 457 -15.30 27.72 -14.47
N ASP A 458 -16.14 27.41 -13.49
CA ASP A 458 -15.77 27.42 -12.08
C ASP A 458 -16.58 26.35 -11.37
N LEU A 459 -15.90 25.32 -10.84
CA LEU A 459 -16.56 24.20 -10.15
C LEU A 459 -17.37 24.67 -8.92
N ARG A 460 -17.02 25.82 -8.33
CA ARG A 460 -17.75 26.40 -7.19
C ARG A 460 -19.19 26.76 -7.55
N ASP A 461 -19.44 27.17 -8.78
CA ASP A 461 -20.81 27.49 -9.26
C ASP A 461 -21.74 26.26 -9.24
N TRP A 462 -21.17 25.07 -9.24
CA TRP A 462 -21.87 23.78 -9.29
C TRP A 462 -21.87 23.04 -7.94
N GLY A 463 -21.14 23.55 -6.94
CA GLY A 463 -20.94 22.86 -5.67
C GLY A 463 -20.04 21.62 -5.78
N TRP A 464 -19.16 21.56 -6.79
CA TRP A 464 -18.28 20.41 -7.08
C TRP A 464 -16.84 20.62 -6.60
N VAL A 465 -16.67 21.33 -5.49
CA VAL A 465 -15.35 21.62 -4.90
C VAL A 465 -15.39 21.18 -3.45
N SER A 466 -14.32 20.53 -3.00
CA SER A 466 -14.17 20.16 -1.60
C SER A 466 -13.91 21.37 -0.69
N SER A 467 -13.86 21.16 0.62
CA SER A 467 -13.55 22.23 1.57
C SER A 467 -12.08 22.64 1.48
N VAL A 468 -11.82 23.93 1.66
CA VAL A 468 -10.45 24.46 1.86
C VAL A 468 -9.93 23.99 3.21
N LYS A 469 -8.75 23.37 3.21
CA LYS A 469 -8.03 22.88 4.41
C LYS A 469 -6.75 23.70 4.67
N ASP A 470 -6.03 23.38 5.73
CA ASP A 470 -4.81 24.08 6.14
C ASP A 470 -3.66 23.11 6.42
N GLN A 471 -2.57 23.22 5.66
CA GLN A 471 -1.38 22.38 5.80
C GLN A 471 -0.44 22.88 6.91
N GLY A 472 -0.66 24.08 7.44
CA GLY A 472 0.23 24.66 8.43
C GLY A 472 1.67 24.85 7.95
N ASP A 473 2.63 24.64 8.84
CA ASP A 473 4.07 24.80 8.56
C ASP A 473 4.73 23.53 7.95
N MET A 474 3.94 22.48 7.63
CA MET A 474 4.43 21.22 7.04
C MET A 474 4.50 21.32 5.51
N GLY A 475 5.54 20.73 4.92
CA GLY A 475 5.69 20.56 3.47
C GLY A 475 4.73 19.54 2.86
N ALA A 476 3.41 19.71 3.06
CA ALA A 476 2.37 18.75 2.66
C ALA A 476 1.48 19.22 1.50
N CYS A 477 1.78 20.35 0.85
CA CYS A 477 0.94 20.92 -0.21
C CYS A 477 0.57 19.93 -1.33
N TRP A 478 1.50 19.04 -1.69
CA TRP A 478 1.29 18.00 -2.69
C TRP A 478 0.21 17.00 -2.27
N ALA A 479 0.12 16.66 -0.97
CA ALA A 479 -0.93 15.83 -0.40
C ALA A 479 -2.30 16.54 -0.53
N PHE A 480 -2.41 17.77 -0.03
CA PHE A 480 -3.66 18.54 -0.09
C PHE A 480 -4.12 18.82 -1.53
N GLY A 481 -3.21 19.16 -2.43
CA GLY A 481 -3.54 19.47 -3.81
C GLY A 481 -4.15 18.29 -4.56
N ILE A 482 -3.60 17.08 -4.38
CA ILE A 482 -4.12 15.87 -5.01
C ILE A 482 -5.37 15.32 -4.31
N THR A 483 -5.43 15.39 -2.99
CA THR A 483 -6.60 14.97 -2.22
C THR A 483 -7.81 15.84 -2.51
N GLY A 484 -7.63 17.17 -2.52
CA GLY A 484 -8.70 18.10 -2.91
C GLY A 484 -9.19 17.90 -4.35
N ALA A 485 -8.32 17.42 -5.25
CA ALA A 485 -8.72 17.04 -6.60
C ALA A 485 -9.61 15.79 -6.58
N LEU A 486 -9.22 14.73 -5.86
CA LEU A 486 -10.02 13.51 -5.71
C LEU A 486 -11.38 13.78 -5.07
N GLU A 487 -11.41 14.49 -3.94
CA GLU A 487 -12.66 14.82 -3.24
C GLU A 487 -13.63 15.58 -4.16
N SER A 488 -13.12 16.54 -4.94
CA SER A 488 -13.93 17.30 -5.91
C SER A 488 -14.45 16.41 -7.05
N VAL A 489 -13.67 15.43 -7.51
CA VAL A 489 -14.09 14.42 -8.51
C VAL A 489 -15.23 13.56 -7.95
N LEU A 490 -15.13 13.09 -6.71
CA LEU A 490 -16.16 12.29 -6.04
C LEU A 490 -17.45 13.10 -5.81
N ILE A 491 -17.35 14.35 -5.38
CA ILE A 491 -18.53 15.24 -5.23
C ILE A 491 -19.25 15.37 -6.58
N ARG A 492 -18.50 15.58 -7.67
CA ARG A 492 -19.07 15.74 -8.99
C ARG A 492 -19.75 14.47 -9.51
N TYR A 493 -19.07 13.33 -9.43
CA TYR A 493 -19.45 12.13 -10.17
C TYR A 493 -20.15 11.06 -9.32
N ALA A 494 -20.03 11.11 -8.00
CA ALA A 494 -20.76 10.24 -7.09
C ALA A 494 -21.75 11.00 -6.19
N ASN A 495 -21.70 12.34 -6.15
CA ASN A 495 -22.44 13.16 -5.19
C ASN A 495 -22.16 12.72 -3.74
N ILE A 496 -20.89 12.39 -3.47
CA ILE A 496 -20.38 11.99 -2.17
C ILE A 496 -19.35 13.02 -1.73
N THR A 497 -19.45 13.45 -0.48
CA THR A 497 -18.44 14.31 0.16
C THR A 497 -17.62 13.44 1.10
N TYR A 498 -16.33 13.32 0.80
CA TYR A 498 -15.32 12.81 1.70
C TYR A 498 -14.41 13.94 2.16
N ASP A 499 -13.92 13.80 3.38
CA ASP A 499 -12.77 14.53 3.92
C ASP A 499 -11.70 13.46 4.16
N PHE A 500 -10.80 13.27 3.21
CA PHE A 500 -9.75 12.23 3.31
C PHE A 500 -8.55 12.71 4.14
N SER A 501 -7.82 11.76 4.73
CA SER A 501 -6.63 12.07 5.52
C SER A 501 -5.42 12.45 4.66
N GLU A 502 -5.10 13.74 4.56
CA GLU A 502 -3.78 14.16 4.04
C GLU A 502 -2.62 13.74 4.96
N ASN A 503 -2.89 13.57 6.26
CA ASN A 503 -1.89 13.12 7.23
C ASN A 503 -1.38 11.73 6.87
N ASN A 504 -2.32 10.81 6.61
CA ASN A 504 -2.00 9.43 6.31
C ASN A 504 -1.25 9.33 4.98
N LEU A 505 -1.71 10.06 3.95
CA LEU A 505 -1.04 10.11 2.66
C LEU A 505 0.39 10.67 2.79
N GLN A 506 0.58 11.79 3.50
CA GLN A 506 1.90 12.40 3.71
C GLN A 506 2.83 11.41 4.43
N ASN A 507 2.42 10.92 5.60
CA ASN A 507 3.28 10.15 6.50
C ASN A 507 3.56 8.74 5.95
N THR A 508 2.61 8.14 5.23
CA THR A 508 2.80 6.84 4.58
C THR A 508 3.79 6.90 3.42
N MET A 509 3.91 8.06 2.76
CA MET A 509 4.68 8.21 1.53
C MET A 509 6.05 8.85 1.70
N ILE A 510 6.39 9.35 2.89
CA ILE A 510 7.74 9.83 3.24
C ILE A 510 8.60 8.73 3.87
N LYS A 511 9.91 8.98 4.00
CA LYS A 511 10.93 7.99 4.34
C LYS A 511 10.75 7.27 5.68
N TYR A 512 9.93 7.80 6.58
CA TYR A 512 9.68 7.23 7.91
C TYR A 512 8.64 6.10 7.90
N SER A 513 8.00 5.87 6.75
CA SER A 513 7.15 4.72 6.49
C SER A 513 7.89 3.69 5.64
N LYS A 514 7.65 2.40 5.91
CA LYS A 514 8.16 1.29 5.08
C LYS A 514 7.60 1.30 3.63
N TYR A 515 6.50 2.01 3.40
CA TYR A 515 5.87 2.16 2.08
C TYR A 515 6.29 3.43 1.34
N GLY A 516 6.97 4.34 2.03
CA GLY A 516 7.28 5.65 1.51
C GLY A 516 8.56 5.73 0.70
N HIS A 517 8.79 6.91 0.13
CA HIS A 517 9.96 7.22 -0.66
C HIS A 517 11.14 7.53 0.28
N ALA A 518 12.19 6.69 0.23
CA ALA A 518 13.35 6.77 1.13
C ALA A 518 14.08 8.14 1.17
N GLU A 519 13.91 8.95 0.13
CA GLU A 519 14.62 10.22 -0.09
C GLU A 519 13.77 11.46 0.25
N LEU A 520 12.51 11.29 0.69
CA LEU A 520 11.63 12.39 1.07
C LEU A 520 11.39 12.38 2.58
N ALA A 521 11.88 13.39 3.30
CA ALA A 521 11.57 13.58 4.73
C ALA A 521 10.36 14.50 4.96
N GLU A 522 10.10 15.38 3.99
CA GLU A 522 8.98 16.30 3.89
C GLU A 522 8.92 16.77 2.43
N GLY A 523 7.83 17.40 2.00
CA GLY A 523 7.65 17.75 0.60
C GLY A 523 7.32 16.54 -0.29
N GLY A 524 7.08 16.83 -1.56
CA GLY A 524 6.63 15.84 -2.53
C GLY A 524 6.00 16.50 -3.75
N ASN A 525 5.33 15.70 -4.56
CA ASN A 525 4.64 16.15 -5.77
C ASN A 525 3.45 15.22 -6.06
N GLN A 526 2.62 15.58 -7.05
CA GLN A 526 1.48 14.73 -7.43
C GLN A 526 1.86 13.31 -7.90
N TYR A 527 3.12 13.06 -8.30
CA TYR A 527 3.54 11.70 -8.64
C TYR A 527 3.60 10.80 -7.39
N VAL A 528 4.15 11.32 -6.29
CA VAL A 528 4.16 10.61 -5.00
C VAL A 528 2.72 10.39 -4.51
N GLY A 529 1.88 11.42 -4.64
CA GLY A 529 0.46 11.35 -4.27
C GLY A 529 -0.31 10.27 -5.03
N HIS A 530 -0.15 10.18 -6.34
CA HIS A 530 -0.88 9.15 -7.10
C HIS A 530 -0.42 7.74 -6.73
N SER A 531 0.85 7.55 -6.36
CA SER A 531 1.37 6.23 -6.01
C SER A 531 0.65 5.69 -4.77
N TYR A 532 0.37 6.55 -3.79
CA TYR A 532 -0.50 6.20 -2.65
C TYR A 532 -1.88 5.72 -3.08
N TYR A 533 -2.58 6.52 -3.90
CA TYR A 533 -3.95 6.22 -4.35
C TYR A 533 -4.04 4.94 -5.17
N SER A 534 -3.12 4.74 -6.12
CA SER A 534 -3.10 3.53 -6.97
C SER A 534 -2.65 2.27 -6.23
N SER A 535 -2.05 2.40 -5.05
CA SER A 535 -1.51 1.29 -4.25
C SER A 535 -2.45 0.83 -3.13
N TRP A 536 -3.61 1.47 -2.95
CA TRP A 536 -4.63 1.14 -1.95
C TRP A 536 -4.11 1.15 -0.51
N LEU A 537 -3.22 2.11 -0.19
CA LEU A 537 -2.57 2.22 1.13
C LEU A 537 -3.43 2.96 2.18
N GLY A 538 -4.76 2.82 2.14
CA GLY A 538 -5.64 3.39 3.15
C GLY A 538 -6.20 4.77 2.84
N VAL A 539 -6.78 4.93 1.63
CA VAL A 539 -7.52 6.14 1.24
C VAL A 539 -8.80 6.24 2.09
N SER A 540 -8.62 6.69 3.33
CA SER A 540 -9.62 6.66 4.39
C SER A 540 -9.99 8.08 4.84
N PRO A 541 -11.17 8.25 5.45
CA PRO A 541 -11.57 9.50 6.09
C PRO A 541 -10.55 10.06 7.09
N ALA A 542 -10.45 11.39 7.17
CA ALA A 542 -9.56 12.13 8.07
C ALA A 542 -9.82 11.86 9.56
N GLU A 543 -10.98 11.32 9.93
CA GLU A 543 -11.27 10.94 11.33
C GLU A 543 -10.47 9.73 11.81
N TYR A 544 -9.98 8.88 10.90
CA TYR A 544 -9.08 7.77 11.26
C TYR A 544 -7.65 8.24 11.51
N ASP A 545 -7.23 9.34 10.85
CA ASP A 545 -5.93 9.97 11.09
C ASP A 545 -5.98 11.47 10.78
N THR A 546 -6.24 12.27 11.81
CA THR A 546 -6.38 13.73 11.71
C THR A 546 -5.06 14.41 11.40
N TYR A 547 -5.11 15.50 10.64
CA TYR A 547 -3.92 16.25 10.21
C TYR A 547 -3.08 16.80 11.36
N ASP A 548 -1.79 16.44 11.36
CA ASP A 548 -0.75 16.86 12.30
C ASP A 548 0.35 17.63 11.56
N GLU A 549 0.49 18.93 11.85
CA GLU A 549 1.50 19.77 11.19
C GLU A 549 2.93 19.59 11.74
N LEU A 550 3.11 18.75 12.77
CA LEU A 550 4.40 18.50 13.44
C LEU A 550 4.85 17.04 13.32
N GLY A 551 3.97 16.10 13.65
CA GLY A 551 4.20 14.66 13.59
C GLY A 551 4.38 14.15 12.17
N LYS A 552 5.13 13.06 12.01
CA LYS A 552 5.47 12.47 10.70
C LYS A 552 5.28 10.95 10.65
N ILE A 553 4.68 10.37 11.69
CA ILE A 553 4.42 8.93 11.80
C ILE A 553 2.91 8.70 11.89
N SER A 554 2.41 7.84 11.00
CA SER A 554 1.03 7.38 10.96
C SER A 554 0.99 5.85 10.87
N LEU A 555 -0.10 5.25 11.34
CA LEU A 555 -0.39 3.85 11.09
C LEU A 555 -0.78 3.65 9.61
N LEU A 556 -0.50 2.49 9.04
CA LEU A 556 -1.16 2.08 7.80
C LEU A 556 -2.61 1.71 8.11
N ILE A 557 -3.56 2.42 7.50
CA ILE A 557 -4.98 2.25 7.77
C ILE A 557 -5.56 1.33 6.70
N ALA A 558 -6.35 0.34 7.11
CA ALA A 558 -7.14 -0.49 6.21
C ALA A 558 -8.55 -0.60 6.80
N THR A 559 -9.54 -0.06 6.09
CA THR A 559 -10.94 -0.04 6.55
C THR A 559 -11.92 -0.43 5.45
N PRO A 560 -13.15 -0.85 5.80
CA PRO A 560 -14.22 -0.99 4.81
C PRO A 560 -14.68 0.30 4.13
N GLU A 561 -14.29 1.46 4.66
CA GLU A 561 -14.62 2.77 4.10
C GLU A 561 -13.59 3.25 3.06
N ASP A 562 -12.55 2.44 2.80
CA ASP A 562 -11.48 2.81 1.88
C ASP A 562 -12.00 2.92 0.44
N VAL A 563 -11.53 3.98 -0.23
CA VAL A 563 -11.85 4.25 -1.63
C VAL A 563 -10.70 3.78 -2.53
N HIS A 564 -10.98 2.79 -3.37
CA HIS A 564 -10.00 2.21 -4.28
C HIS A 564 -9.93 2.96 -5.61
N ILE A 565 -8.86 3.71 -5.79
CA ILE A 565 -8.56 4.40 -7.04
C ILE A 565 -7.90 3.45 -8.03
N LYS A 566 -8.41 3.43 -9.26
CA LYS A 566 -8.01 2.49 -10.33
C LYS A 566 -7.38 3.21 -11.52
N ASP A 567 -7.83 4.42 -11.83
CA ASP A 567 -7.40 5.16 -13.00
C ASP A 567 -7.06 6.61 -12.66
N ILE A 568 -5.87 7.06 -13.11
CA ILE A 568 -5.32 8.38 -12.83
C ILE A 568 -4.84 9.01 -14.12
N VAL A 569 -5.39 10.17 -14.44
CA VAL A 569 -5.19 10.90 -15.70
C VAL A 569 -4.07 11.91 -15.55
N PHE A 570 -3.09 11.83 -16.45
CA PHE A 570 -1.95 12.73 -16.53
C PHE A 570 -2.15 13.67 -17.72
N VAL A 571 -2.43 14.93 -17.42
CA VAL A 571 -2.58 15.99 -18.42
C VAL A 571 -1.19 16.58 -18.70
N PRO A 572 -0.73 16.59 -19.97
CA PRO A 572 0.59 17.10 -20.34
C PRO A 572 0.88 18.51 -19.82
N ALA A 573 2.15 18.76 -19.50
CA ALA A 573 2.63 20.08 -19.13
C ALA A 573 2.37 21.09 -20.26
N ARG A 574 2.09 22.34 -19.88
CA ARG A 574 1.82 23.46 -20.78
C ARG A 574 3.13 23.92 -21.44
N ASN A 575 3.16 23.97 -22.77
CA ASN A 575 4.36 24.42 -23.48
C ASN A 575 4.61 25.94 -23.36
N ASN A 576 3.54 26.75 -23.31
CA ASN A 576 3.62 28.22 -23.17
C ASN A 576 2.29 28.81 -22.64
N SER A 577 2.20 30.14 -22.51
CA SER A 577 1.05 30.83 -21.91
C SER A 577 -0.28 30.63 -22.63
N THR A 578 -0.26 30.19 -23.89
CA THR A 578 -1.46 29.94 -24.72
C THR A 578 -1.90 28.48 -24.73
N ASP A 579 -1.08 27.56 -24.22
CA ASP A 579 -1.37 26.13 -24.15
C ASP A 579 -2.23 25.83 -22.91
N ASN A 580 -3.51 26.22 -22.97
CA ASN A 580 -4.46 26.13 -21.85
C ASN A 580 -5.60 25.14 -22.12
N ASP A 581 -5.89 24.88 -23.39
CA ASP A 581 -7.10 24.16 -23.81
C ASP A 581 -7.14 22.72 -23.30
N GLN A 582 -6.00 22.02 -23.25
CA GLN A 582 -5.95 20.64 -22.74
C GLN A 582 -6.34 20.57 -21.26
N ILE A 583 -5.79 21.46 -20.43
CA ILE A 583 -6.13 21.56 -19.01
C ILE A 583 -7.61 21.93 -18.83
N LYS A 584 -8.11 22.90 -19.60
CA LYS A 584 -9.54 23.29 -19.54
C LYS A 584 -10.46 22.13 -19.92
N ARG A 585 -10.11 21.36 -20.96
CA ARG A 585 -10.87 20.18 -21.39
C ARG A 585 -10.82 19.06 -20.35
N ALA A 586 -9.66 18.84 -19.73
CA ALA A 586 -9.54 17.89 -18.64
C ALA A 586 -10.39 18.31 -17.43
N LEU A 587 -10.40 19.59 -17.06
CA LEU A 587 -11.25 20.11 -15.98
C LEU A 587 -12.75 19.90 -16.28
N LEU A 588 -13.18 20.12 -17.52
CA LEU A 588 -14.55 19.81 -17.95
C LEU A 588 -14.86 18.31 -17.95
N LYS A 589 -13.91 17.46 -18.37
CA LYS A 589 -14.13 16.01 -18.51
C LYS A 589 -14.03 15.28 -17.17
N TYR A 590 -13.07 15.60 -16.31
CA TYR A 590 -12.76 14.83 -15.12
C TYR A 590 -13.10 15.55 -13.82
N GLY A 591 -13.21 16.88 -13.82
CA GLY A 591 -13.31 17.66 -12.58
C GLY A 591 -11.95 18.19 -12.19
N ALA A 592 -11.77 18.52 -10.91
CA ALA A 592 -10.60 19.26 -10.44
C ALA A 592 -9.27 18.53 -10.71
N LEU A 593 -8.18 19.31 -10.83
CA LEU A 593 -6.85 18.77 -11.12
C LEU A 593 -5.83 19.22 -10.07
N ALA A 594 -4.94 18.33 -9.65
CA ALA A 594 -3.72 18.71 -8.96
C ALA A 594 -2.73 19.36 -9.96
N ILE A 595 -2.23 20.55 -9.65
CA ILE A 595 -1.27 21.29 -10.48
C ILE A 595 -0.14 21.85 -9.63
N SER A 596 1.06 21.96 -10.22
CA SER A 596 2.22 22.59 -9.56
C SER A 596 2.48 23.97 -10.13
N TYR A 597 2.94 24.89 -9.28
CA TYR A 597 3.46 26.20 -9.66
C TYR A 597 4.54 26.65 -8.67
N TYR A 598 5.18 27.79 -8.95
CA TYR A 598 6.07 28.44 -8.01
C TYR A 598 5.30 29.45 -7.18
N HIS A 599 5.40 29.36 -5.86
CA HIS A 599 4.88 30.36 -4.95
C HIS A 599 6.01 31.08 -4.21
N ASP A 600 5.82 32.37 -3.99
CA ASP A 600 6.66 33.17 -3.13
C ASP A 600 5.75 34.20 -2.44
N PHE A 601 5.90 34.34 -1.13
CA PHE A 601 5.18 35.31 -0.32
C PHE A 601 5.63 36.76 -0.59
N ASN A 602 6.60 36.98 -1.47
CA ASN A 602 6.98 38.29 -1.93
C ASN A 602 5.76 39.04 -2.52
N PRO A 603 5.42 40.23 -1.98
CA PRO A 603 4.25 40.98 -2.39
C PRO A 603 4.28 41.46 -3.85
N GLN A 604 5.40 41.29 -4.57
CA GLN A 604 5.49 41.61 -5.99
C GLN A 604 4.70 40.66 -6.90
N TYR A 605 4.44 39.42 -6.46
CA TYR A 605 3.74 38.43 -7.29
C TYR A 605 2.26 38.29 -6.96
N TYR A 606 1.85 38.65 -5.74
CA TYR A 606 0.49 38.40 -5.24
C TYR A 606 -0.22 39.71 -4.85
N ASN A 607 -1.42 39.92 -5.41
CA ASN A 607 -2.27 41.04 -5.07
C ASN A 607 -3.32 40.62 -4.04
N GLU A 608 -3.17 41.06 -2.78
CA GLU A 608 -4.08 40.72 -1.69
C GLU A 608 -5.50 41.28 -1.84
N THR A 609 -5.72 42.29 -2.69
CA THR A 609 -7.05 42.92 -2.88
C THR A 609 -7.90 42.17 -3.90
N THR A 610 -7.27 41.63 -4.93
CA THR A 610 -7.93 40.95 -6.06
C THR A 610 -7.63 39.46 -6.09
N TYR A 611 -6.72 38.98 -5.25
CA TYR A 611 -6.27 37.60 -5.15
C TYR A 611 -5.58 37.09 -6.43
N GLY A 612 -4.97 37.99 -7.20
CA GLY A 612 -4.23 37.66 -8.42
C GLY A 612 -2.75 37.34 -8.14
N TYR A 613 -2.29 36.18 -8.59
CA TYR A 613 -0.89 35.74 -8.59
C TYR A 613 -0.30 35.72 -10.00
N TYR A 614 0.90 36.29 -10.18
CA TYR A 614 1.63 36.22 -11.42
C TYR A 614 3.15 36.23 -11.20
N ASN A 615 3.78 35.06 -11.38
CA ASN A 615 5.23 34.94 -11.45
C ASN A 615 5.70 34.98 -12.91
N TYR A 616 6.62 35.90 -13.19
CA TYR A 616 7.19 36.15 -14.52
C TYR A 616 8.72 35.97 -14.56
N GLU A 617 9.34 35.54 -13.45
CA GLU A 617 10.81 35.47 -13.31
C GLU A 617 11.33 34.05 -13.08
N ILE A 618 10.62 33.22 -12.31
CA ILE A 618 11.11 31.91 -11.86
C ILE A 618 10.36 30.76 -12.55
N PRO A 619 11.00 29.98 -13.42
CA PRO A 619 10.33 28.87 -14.13
C PRO A 619 10.24 27.57 -13.30
N GLY A 620 10.81 27.53 -12.09
CA GLY A 620 10.74 26.39 -11.17
C GLY A 620 9.34 26.16 -10.60
N VAL A 621 9.18 25.15 -9.74
CA VAL A 621 7.94 24.90 -8.98
C VAL A 621 8.31 24.47 -7.56
N ASP A 622 7.49 24.84 -6.58
CA ASP A 622 7.65 24.49 -5.16
C ASP A 622 6.33 24.29 -4.43
N HIS A 623 5.18 24.54 -5.08
CA HIS A 623 3.86 24.41 -4.48
C HIS A 623 2.90 23.62 -5.39
N THR A 624 2.01 22.82 -4.78
CA THR A 624 0.99 22.03 -5.47
C THR A 624 -0.38 22.36 -4.90
N VAL A 625 -1.36 22.59 -5.77
CA VAL A 625 -2.70 23.05 -5.42
C VAL A 625 -3.77 22.44 -6.32
N CYS A 626 -5.03 22.64 -5.98
CA CYS A 626 -6.16 22.10 -6.73
C CYS A 626 -6.73 23.14 -7.70
N LEU A 627 -6.68 22.86 -9.01
CA LEU A 627 -7.29 23.65 -10.07
C LEU A 627 -8.78 23.37 -10.17
N VAL A 628 -9.59 24.42 -9.97
CA VAL A 628 -11.05 24.33 -9.90
C VAL A 628 -11.78 25.15 -10.96
N GLY A 629 -11.07 25.96 -11.75
CA GLY A 629 -11.72 26.81 -12.74
C GLY A 629 -10.77 27.59 -13.63
N TRP A 630 -11.37 28.38 -14.52
CA TRP A 630 -10.68 29.40 -15.30
C TRP A 630 -11.64 30.55 -15.65
N ASP A 631 -11.07 31.71 -15.93
CA ASP A 631 -11.77 32.87 -16.46
C ASP A 631 -10.89 33.59 -17.48
N ASP A 632 -11.23 33.46 -18.77
CA ASP A 632 -10.56 34.13 -19.90
C ASP A 632 -10.69 35.65 -19.86
N THR A 633 -11.61 36.16 -19.04
CA THR A 633 -11.91 37.59 -18.91
C THR A 633 -11.40 38.20 -17.61
N TYR A 634 -10.66 37.44 -16.81
CA TYR A 634 -10.03 37.96 -15.60
C TYR A 634 -9.05 39.09 -15.95
N PRO A 635 -9.27 40.34 -15.51
CA PRO A 635 -8.49 41.48 -15.95
C PRO A 635 -7.00 41.36 -15.60
N LYS A 636 -6.12 41.64 -16.55
CA LYS A 636 -4.68 41.70 -16.29
C LYS A 636 -4.29 42.77 -15.26
N GLU A 637 -5.09 43.83 -15.10
CA GLU A 637 -4.86 44.89 -14.12
C GLU A 637 -5.13 44.44 -12.68
N ASN A 638 -5.68 43.24 -12.47
CA ASN A 638 -5.86 42.67 -11.14
C ASN A 638 -4.55 42.07 -10.59
N PHE A 639 -3.51 41.89 -11.38
CA PHE A 639 -2.21 41.43 -10.89
C PHE A 639 -1.31 42.61 -10.48
N VAL A 640 -0.35 42.39 -9.58
CA VAL A 640 0.60 43.44 -9.16
C VAL A 640 1.42 43.92 -10.35
N GLU A 641 2.10 42.97 -11.01
CA GLU A 641 2.69 43.19 -12.33
C GLU A 641 1.69 42.80 -13.41
N THR A 642 1.55 43.64 -14.44
CA THR A 642 0.51 43.45 -15.47
C THR A 642 0.96 42.40 -16.50
N PRO A 643 0.30 41.23 -16.60
CA PRO A 643 0.62 40.24 -17.63
C PRO A 643 0.28 40.75 -19.05
N PRO A 644 0.82 40.11 -20.10
CA PRO A 644 0.58 40.51 -21.49
C PRO A 644 -0.89 40.57 -21.94
N GLY A 645 -1.78 39.83 -21.29
CA GLY A 645 -3.21 39.79 -21.60
C GLY A 645 -4.05 39.33 -20.41
N ASP A 646 -5.37 39.45 -20.57
CA ASP A 646 -6.34 38.93 -19.61
C ASP A 646 -6.31 37.40 -19.56
N GLY A 647 -6.89 36.86 -18.49
CA GLY A 647 -7.13 35.43 -18.35
C GLY A 647 -6.36 34.81 -17.19
N ALA A 648 -7.08 34.02 -16.39
CA ALA A 648 -6.54 33.34 -15.23
C ALA A 648 -7.14 31.95 -15.04
N PHE A 649 -6.39 31.08 -14.37
CA PHE A 649 -6.93 29.87 -13.73
C PHE A 649 -7.34 30.19 -12.29
N ILE A 650 -8.32 29.45 -11.79
CA ILE A 650 -8.86 29.57 -10.42
C ILE A 650 -8.36 28.37 -9.63
N LEU A 651 -7.63 28.63 -8.56
CA LEU A 651 -6.96 27.61 -7.75
C LEU A 651 -7.50 27.63 -6.32
N MET A 652 -7.64 26.44 -5.74
CA MET A 652 -7.92 26.19 -4.34
C MET A 652 -6.62 25.84 -3.62
N ASN A 653 -6.28 26.61 -2.60
CA ASN A 653 -5.05 26.45 -1.83
C ASN A 653 -5.29 25.68 -0.53
N SER A 654 -4.21 25.38 0.19
CA SER A 654 -4.17 24.61 1.44
C SER A 654 -3.62 25.42 2.62
N TRP A 655 -3.94 26.72 2.70
CA TRP A 655 -3.53 27.63 3.80
C TRP A 655 -4.72 28.19 4.58
N GLY A 656 -5.79 27.39 4.66
CA GLY A 656 -7.00 27.74 5.38
C GLY A 656 -7.85 28.81 4.67
N THR A 657 -9.03 29.03 5.23
CA THR A 657 -10.02 29.99 4.68
C THR A 657 -9.69 31.45 4.98
N ASP A 658 -8.71 31.72 5.84
CA ASP A 658 -8.30 33.08 6.19
C ASP A 658 -7.34 33.67 5.14
N TRP A 659 -6.72 32.82 4.31
CA TRP A 659 -5.86 33.25 3.20
C TRP A 659 -6.66 33.40 1.89
N GLY A 660 -6.28 34.36 1.05
CA GLY A 660 -6.88 34.56 -0.28
C GLY A 660 -8.37 34.90 -0.28
N GLU A 661 -9.06 34.53 -1.35
CA GLU A 661 -10.52 34.62 -1.46
C GLU A 661 -11.16 33.41 -0.77
N LYS A 662 -11.10 33.36 0.56
CA LYS A 662 -11.56 32.20 1.36
C LYS A 662 -10.86 30.88 0.97
N GLY A 663 -9.55 30.95 0.75
CA GLY A 663 -8.70 29.84 0.30
C GLY A 663 -8.50 29.74 -1.21
N PHE A 664 -9.18 30.57 -2.01
CA PHE A 664 -9.07 30.57 -3.47
C PHE A 664 -8.27 31.76 -3.99
N PHE A 665 -7.66 31.61 -5.16
CA PHE A 665 -6.96 32.70 -5.84
C PHE A 665 -6.91 32.49 -7.35
N TYR A 666 -6.49 33.53 -8.07
CA TYR A 666 -6.38 33.54 -9.54
C TYR A 666 -4.92 33.55 -9.95
N ILE A 667 -4.49 32.62 -10.80
CA ILE A 667 -3.15 32.63 -11.39
C ILE A 667 -3.20 33.01 -12.87
N SER A 668 -2.37 33.97 -13.28
CA SER A 668 -2.32 34.43 -14.67
C SER A 668 -2.00 33.28 -15.64
N TYR A 669 -2.63 33.25 -16.82
CA TYR A 669 -2.22 32.33 -17.89
C TYR A 669 -0.76 32.52 -18.31
N TYR A 670 -0.20 33.71 -18.08
CA TYR A 670 1.16 34.06 -18.44
C TYR A 670 2.19 33.65 -17.40
N ASP A 671 1.76 33.08 -16.28
CA ASP A 671 2.67 32.51 -15.29
C ASP A 671 3.63 31.51 -15.95
N ILE A 672 4.91 31.67 -15.64
CA ILE A 672 6.01 30.93 -16.27
C ILE A 672 6.41 29.67 -15.52
N SER A 673 5.71 29.36 -14.41
CA SER A 673 5.91 28.15 -13.59
C SER A 673 4.73 27.17 -13.68
N MET A 674 3.49 27.69 -13.71
CA MET A 674 2.28 26.89 -13.57
C MET A 674 2.16 25.78 -14.64
N SER A 675 2.18 24.53 -14.19
CA SER A 675 2.12 23.30 -15.00
C SER A 675 3.11 23.31 -16.18
N ARG A 676 4.33 23.82 -15.99
CA ARG A 676 5.36 23.92 -17.06
C ARG A 676 6.30 22.73 -17.12
N THR A 677 6.60 22.13 -15.96
CA THR A 677 7.64 21.12 -15.79
C THR A 677 7.09 19.77 -15.33
N SER A 678 5.80 19.71 -14.97
CA SER A 678 5.12 18.51 -14.46
C SER A 678 3.73 18.34 -15.09
N HIS A 679 3.27 17.09 -15.13
CA HIS A 679 1.89 16.77 -15.53
C HIS A 679 0.92 17.32 -14.49
N SER A 680 -0.21 17.86 -14.95
CA SER A 680 -1.37 18.06 -14.07
C SER A 680 -2.08 16.73 -13.91
N MET A 681 -2.65 16.42 -12.73
CA MET A 681 -3.23 15.10 -12.47
C MET A 681 -4.68 15.19 -12.00
N THR A 682 -5.49 14.20 -12.37
CA THR A 682 -6.87 14.02 -11.91
C THR A 682 -7.25 12.54 -11.95
N PHE A 683 -8.46 12.21 -11.55
CA PHE A 683 -8.91 10.82 -11.37
C PHE A 683 -10.04 10.50 -12.35
N ASP A 684 -9.99 9.32 -12.94
CA ASP A 684 -11.11 8.77 -13.70
C ASP A 684 -11.81 7.70 -12.87
N ILE A 685 -12.93 8.07 -12.23
CA ILE A 685 -13.67 7.14 -11.36
C ILE A 685 -14.74 6.34 -12.12
N HIS A 686 -14.78 6.40 -13.45
CA HIS A 686 -15.76 5.64 -14.23
C HIS A 686 -15.51 4.13 -14.22
N ASN A 687 -14.25 3.72 -14.00
CA ASN A 687 -13.93 2.34 -13.71
C ASN A 687 -14.32 2.01 -12.26
N ASN A 688 -15.46 1.36 -12.09
CA ASN A 688 -16.02 1.03 -10.79
C ASN A 688 -16.17 -0.49 -10.59
N ASN A 689 -15.33 -1.30 -11.27
CA ASN A 689 -15.29 -2.74 -11.05
C ASN A 689 -14.71 -3.05 -9.68
N ASP A 690 -15.27 -4.03 -8.98
CA ASP A 690 -14.78 -4.47 -7.68
C ASP A 690 -13.70 -5.53 -7.87
N TYR A 691 -12.61 -5.42 -7.10
CA TYR A 691 -11.56 -6.44 -7.03
C TYR A 691 -11.27 -6.75 -5.57
N ASP A 692 -10.89 -8.00 -5.30
CA ASP A 692 -10.70 -8.50 -3.94
C ASP A 692 -9.26 -8.29 -3.45
N LYS A 693 -8.26 -8.39 -4.34
CA LYS A 693 -6.84 -8.20 -3.99
C LYS A 693 -6.06 -7.45 -5.06
N LEU A 694 -5.05 -6.72 -4.59
CA LEU A 694 -4.06 -6.02 -5.40
C LEU A 694 -2.66 -6.57 -5.14
N TYR A 695 -2.06 -7.19 -6.17
CA TYR A 695 -0.67 -7.62 -6.18
C TYR A 695 0.22 -6.52 -6.77
N GLN A 696 1.27 -6.12 -6.04
CA GLN A 696 2.17 -5.04 -6.43
C GLN A 696 3.54 -5.18 -5.76
N HIS A 697 4.59 -4.66 -6.40
CA HIS A 697 5.95 -4.63 -5.82
C HIS A 697 6.43 -3.22 -5.50
N GLU A 698 5.73 -2.20 -5.98
CA GLU A 698 6.07 -0.81 -5.73
C GLU A 698 4.88 -0.03 -5.17
N THR A 699 5.19 0.97 -4.36
CA THR A 699 4.21 1.86 -3.73
C THR A 699 4.52 3.33 -3.97
N SER A 700 5.63 3.66 -4.64
CA SER A 700 6.09 5.05 -4.83
C SER A 700 6.82 5.22 -6.16
N TYR A 701 6.55 6.33 -6.85
CA TYR A 701 7.25 6.69 -8.09
C TYR A 701 8.66 7.27 -7.82
N LYS A 702 9.67 6.85 -8.61
CA LYS A 702 11.02 7.43 -8.57
C LYS A 702 11.50 7.97 -9.91
N THR A 703 11.49 7.16 -10.96
CA THR A 703 12.13 7.50 -12.26
C THR A 703 11.52 6.70 -13.40
N THR A 704 12.02 6.93 -14.61
CA THR A 704 11.70 6.15 -15.79
C THR A 704 12.94 5.52 -16.44
N THR A 705 12.72 4.56 -17.35
CA THR A 705 13.74 3.98 -18.22
C THR A 705 13.18 3.76 -19.64
N ASN A 706 14.06 3.79 -20.65
CA ASN A 706 13.72 3.64 -22.08
C ASN A 706 13.69 2.17 -22.55
N GLU A 707 13.71 1.22 -21.62
CA GLU A 707 13.60 -0.21 -21.94
C GLU A 707 12.21 -0.54 -22.48
N THR A 708 12.14 -1.32 -23.56
CA THR A 708 10.87 -1.55 -24.27
C THR A 708 9.90 -2.47 -23.52
N TYR A 709 10.43 -3.44 -22.76
CA TYR A 709 9.66 -4.44 -22.04
C TYR A 709 9.93 -4.33 -20.55
N SER A 710 8.89 -4.55 -19.74
CA SER A 710 8.96 -4.67 -18.29
C SER A 710 8.22 -5.92 -17.84
N MET A 711 8.61 -6.48 -16.70
CA MET A 711 7.97 -7.66 -16.14
C MET A 711 7.95 -7.62 -14.61
N ASN A 712 6.78 -7.89 -14.02
CA ASN A 712 6.64 -8.25 -12.62
C ASN A 712 6.19 -9.71 -12.49
N LYS A 713 6.76 -10.44 -11.53
CA LYS A 713 6.40 -11.81 -11.15
C LYS A 713 5.80 -11.84 -9.76
N PHE A 714 4.79 -12.65 -9.56
CA PHE A 714 4.05 -12.80 -8.31
C PHE A 714 3.83 -14.28 -8.01
N VAL A 715 3.51 -14.59 -6.76
CA VAL A 715 3.07 -15.92 -6.33
C VAL A 715 1.66 -15.76 -5.78
N ALA A 716 0.71 -16.53 -6.31
CA ALA A 716 -0.67 -16.51 -5.82
C ALA A 716 -0.73 -17.07 -4.39
N GLN A 717 -1.31 -16.29 -3.46
CA GLN A 717 -1.42 -16.68 -2.05
C GLN A 717 -2.65 -17.55 -1.73
N GLU A 718 -3.59 -17.61 -2.67
CA GLU A 718 -4.80 -18.43 -2.60
C GLU A 718 -5.36 -18.60 -4.03
N ASN A 719 -6.44 -19.37 -4.17
CA ASN A 719 -7.08 -19.60 -5.46
C ASN A 719 -7.92 -18.38 -5.90
N LEU A 720 -7.55 -17.76 -7.01
CA LEU A 720 -8.09 -16.48 -7.49
C LEU A 720 -8.22 -16.46 -9.02
N GLU A 721 -8.88 -15.43 -9.54
CA GLU A 721 -8.86 -15.08 -10.96
C GLU A 721 -8.19 -13.72 -11.14
N ILE A 722 -7.23 -13.62 -12.08
CA ILE A 722 -6.71 -12.34 -12.54
C ILE A 722 -7.78 -11.67 -13.39
N ALA A 723 -8.22 -10.46 -13.00
CA ALA A 723 -9.35 -9.75 -13.58
C ALA A 723 -8.97 -8.40 -14.21
N ALA A 724 -7.90 -7.75 -13.74
CA ALA A 724 -7.32 -6.59 -14.42
C ALA A 724 -5.81 -6.47 -14.24
N VAL A 725 -5.17 -5.69 -15.13
CA VAL A 725 -3.75 -5.29 -15.02
C VAL A 725 -3.65 -3.78 -15.02
N GLY A 726 -3.01 -3.22 -13.99
CA GLY A 726 -2.67 -1.81 -13.87
C GLY A 726 -1.34 -1.48 -14.53
N LEU A 727 -1.33 -0.53 -15.47
CA LEU A 727 -0.17 -0.15 -16.29
C LEU A 727 -0.09 1.36 -16.47
N PHE A 728 1.09 1.87 -16.83
CA PHE A 728 1.23 3.24 -17.31
C PHE A 728 1.12 3.34 -18.83
N VAL A 729 0.36 4.32 -19.30
CA VAL A 729 0.17 4.63 -20.73
C VAL A 729 0.73 6.03 -21.03
N TYR A 730 1.74 6.09 -21.91
CA TYR A 730 2.48 7.33 -22.23
C TYR A 730 2.18 7.92 -23.60
N GLN A 731 1.81 7.07 -24.55
CA GLN A 731 1.26 7.51 -25.82
C GLN A 731 -0.25 7.45 -25.73
N VAL A 732 -0.92 8.48 -26.22
CA VAL A 732 -2.34 8.35 -26.56
C VAL A 732 -2.40 7.19 -27.55
N ASP A 733 -3.31 6.24 -27.33
CA ASP A 733 -3.66 5.15 -28.24
C ASP A 733 -3.00 3.75 -28.10
N SER A 734 -2.15 3.39 -27.12
CA SER A 734 -1.94 1.93 -26.91
C SER A 734 -1.41 1.43 -25.56
N TYR A 735 -1.93 0.28 -25.11
CA TYR A 735 -1.31 -0.64 -24.16
C TYR A 735 -1.10 -2.02 -24.81
N ASP A 736 -0.11 -2.78 -24.33
CA ASP A 736 0.20 -4.15 -24.80
C ASP A 736 0.83 -4.94 -23.64
N PHE A 737 0.18 -6.02 -23.21
CA PHE A 737 0.69 -6.91 -22.17
C PHE A 737 0.40 -8.39 -22.41
N THR A 738 1.19 -9.23 -21.77
CA THR A 738 1.07 -10.70 -21.75
C THR A 738 1.09 -11.21 -20.32
N ILE A 739 0.24 -12.18 -20.00
CA ILE A 739 0.23 -12.89 -18.71
C ILE A 739 0.78 -14.30 -18.88
N LEU A 740 1.76 -14.63 -18.05
CA LEU A 740 2.33 -15.96 -17.91
C LEU A 740 1.85 -16.58 -16.60
N VAL A 741 1.52 -17.88 -16.59
CA VAL A 741 1.29 -18.66 -15.37
C VAL A 741 2.18 -19.90 -15.44
N ASN A 742 2.98 -20.13 -14.40
CA ASN A 742 4.01 -21.15 -14.30
C ASN A 742 4.96 -21.17 -15.52
N GLY A 743 5.32 -19.99 -16.01
CA GLY A 743 6.19 -19.78 -17.17
C GLY A 743 5.53 -20.01 -18.53
N GLU A 744 4.26 -20.41 -18.59
CA GLU A 744 3.50 -20.57 -19.83
C GLU A 744 2.64 -19.35 -20.13
N LYS A 745 2.65 -18.88 -21.38
CA LYS A 745 1.74 -17.82 -21.83
C LYS A 745 0.29 -18.31 -21.75
N LYS A 746 -0.52 -17.64 -20.91
CA LYS A 746 -1.95 -17.90 -20.78
C LYS A 746 -2.81 -16.85 -21.47
N TYR A 747 -2.37 -15.60 -21.49
CA TYR A 747 -3.18 -14.49 -22.00
C TYR A 747 -2.34 -13.39 -22.62
N GLU A 748 -2.90 -12.65 -23.58
CA GLU A 748 -2.35 -11.40 -24.10
C GLU A 748 -3.50 -10.45 -24.45
N GLN A 749 -3.31 -9.16 -24.21
CA GLN A 749 -4.28 -8.13 -24.58
C GLN A 749 -3.56 -6.85 -24.96
N ASN A 750 -4.06 -6.21 -26.00
CA ASN A 750 -3.64 -4.89 -26.45
C ASN A 750 -4.87 -4.08 -26.81
N GLY A 751 -4.77 -2.77 -26.71
CA GLY A 751 -5.88 -1.85 -26.93
C GLY A 751 -5.41 -0.42 -26.79
N THR A 752 -6.33 0.54 -26.71
CA THR A 752 -6.05 1.98 -26.72
C THR A 752 -6.73 2.67 -25.53
N TYR A 753 -6.16 3.77 -25.03
CA TYR A 753 -6.79 4.64 -24.02
C TYR A 753 -6.82 6.11 -24.47
N ASP A 754 -7.84 6.83 -24.03
CA ASP A 754 -8.10 8.24 -24.39
C ASP A 754 -7.15 9.25 -23.71
N TYR A 755 -6.33 8.80 -22.76
CA TYR A 755 -5.48 9.65 -21.93
C TYR A 755 -4.17 8.97 -21.57
N LYS A 756 -3.21 9.79 -21.15
CA LYS A 756 -1.95 9.34 -20.54
C LYS A 756 -2.13 9.22 -19.03
N GLY A 757 -1.39 8.32 -18.39
CA GLY A 757 -1.38 8.17 -16.93
C GLY A 757 -1.36 6.72 -16.49
N TYR A 758 -1.89 6.46 -15.30
CA TYR A 758 -2.06 5.11 -14.77
C TYR A 758 -3.45 4.60 -15.14
N VAL A 759 -3.51 3.41 -15.77
CA VAL A 759 -4.75 2.80 -16.24
C VAL A 759 -4.90 1.39 -15.70
N THR A 760 -6.12 1.02 -15.33
CA THR A 760 -6.48 -0.35 -14.96
C THR A 760 -7.18 -1.01 -16.14
N VAL A 761 -6.47 -1.89 -16.85
CA VAL A 761 -7.01 -2.61 -18.01
C VAL A 761 -7.76 -3.84 -17.54
N VAL A 762 -9.08 -3.83 -17.70
CA VAL A 762 -9.95 -4.99 -17.46
C VAL A 762 -9.67 -6.07 -18.51
N LEU A 763 -9.51 -7.31 -18.06
CA LEU A 763 -9.32 -8.44 -18.96
C LEU A 763 -10.62 -8.79 -19.68
N ASP A 764 -10.54 -9.12 -20.97
CA ASP A 764 -11.69 -9.65 -21.71
C ASP A 764 -12.09 -11.06 -21.23
N GLU A 765 -11.14 -11.79 -20.63
CA GLU A 765 -11.30 -13.11 -20.04
C GLU A 765 -10.45 -13.22 -18.77
N HIS A 766 -11.08 -13.59 -17.65
CA HIS A 766 -10.39 -13.79 -16.39
C HIS A 766 -9.45 -15.02 -16.43
N ILE A 767 -8.28 -14.92 -15.78
CA ILE A 767 -7.28 -15.99 -15.80
C ILE A 767 -7.17 -16.63 -14.41
N PRO A 768 -7.58 -17.90 -14.23
CA PRO A 768 -7.49 -18.57 -12.94
C PRO A 768 -6.03 -18.85 -12.57
N VAL A 769 -5.70 -18.61 -11.29
CA VAL A 769 -4.41 -18.94 -10.66
C VAL A 769 -4.68 -19.66 -9.34
N MET A 770 -3.91 -20.69 -9.05
CA MET A 770 -4.02 -21.48 -7.82
C MET A 770 -3.03 -21.00 -6.77
N GLU A 771 -3.32 -21.26 -5.50
CA GLU A 771 -2.34 -21.06 -4.42
C GLU A 771 -1.00 -21.72 -4.76
N GLY A 772 0.07 -20.92 -4.74
CA GLY A 772 1.43 -21.35 -5.09
C GLY A 772 1.80 -21.25 -6.57
N ASP A 773 0.86 -20.93 -7.47
CA ASP A 773 1.19 -20.65 -8.86
C ASP A 773 2.05 -19.38 -8.96
N GLU A 774 3.12 -19.45 -9.76
CA GLU A 774 3.88 -18.27 -10.17
C GLU A 774 3.20 -17.63 -11.38
N PHE A 775 2.86 -16.35 -11.32
CA PHE A 775 2.35 -15.63 -12.48
C PHE A 775 3.15 -14.36 -12.75
N ALA A 776 3.22 -13.96 -14.02
CA ALA A 776 3.98 -12.80 -14.43
C ALA A 776 3.22 -11.98 -15.46
N VAL A 777 3.36 -10.67 -15.38
CA VAL A 777 2.84 -9.74 -16.39
C VAL A 777 4.03 -9.12 -17.09
N ILE A 778 4.08 -9.28 -18.42
CA ILE A 778 5.03 -8.60 -19.28
C ILE A 778 4.30 -7.47 -19.99
N SER A 779 4.75 -6.23 -19.78
CA SER A 779 4.21 -5.04 -20.45
C SER A 779 5.19 -4.52 -21.49
N LYS A 780 4.66 -3.90 -22.55
CA LYS A 780 5.43 -3.27 -23.61
C LYS A 780 5.04 -1.80 -23.75
N SER A 781 6.04 -0.92 -23.63
CA SER A 781 5.89 0.54 -23.75
C SER A 781 7.20 1.15 -24.25
N GLU A 782 7.16 2.38 -24.77
CA GLU A 782 8.39 3.12 -25.13
C GLU A 782 9.22 3.52 -23.91
N GLU A 783 8.55 3.68 -22.76
CA GLU A 783 9.13 4.10 -21.50
C GLU A 783 8.44 3.36 -20.35
N GLN A 784 9.21 2.97 -19.34
CA GLN A 784 8.73 2.25 -18.15
C GLN A 784 8.91 3.11 -16.91
N ASN A 785 7.87 3.21 -16.08
CA ASN A 785 7.98 3.80 -14.75
C ASN A 785 8.58 2.80 -13.78
N LEU A 786 9.53 3.29 -13.00
CA LEU A 786 10.19 2.56 -11.94
C LEU A 786 9.86 3.23 -10.61
N GLY A 787 9.36 2.43 -9.69
CA GLY A 787 9.16 2.84 -8.31
C GLY A 787 10.32 2.41 -7.42
N LYS A 788 10.60 3.21 -6.38
CA LYS A 788 11.53 2.83 -5.31
C LYS A 788 10.72 2.44 -4.09
N ILE A 789 11.10 1.37 -3.42
CA ILE A 789 10.48 0.95 -2.16
C ILE A 789 11.49 0.97 -1.04
N ARG A 790 11.01 1.27 0.17
CA ARG A 790 11.75 1.02 1.41
C ARG A 790 11.61 -0.42 1.88
N ASN A 791 10.50 -1.08 1.54
CA ASN A 791 10.33 -2.49 1.83
C ASN A 791 11.30 -3.32 0.99
N HIS A 792 11.86 -4.38 1.56
CA HIS A 792 12.73 -5.26 0.78
C HIS A 792 11.88 -6.03 -0.23
N ALA A 793 12.22 -5.90 -1.51
CA ALA A 793 11.63 -6.74 -2.55
C ALA A 793 12.30 -8.12 -2.54
N GLU A 794 11.50 -9.17 -2.65
CA GLU A 794 11.99 -10.53 -2.89
C GLU A 794 12.88 -10.55 -4.14
N PRO A 795 14.10 -11.13 -4.11
CA PRO A 795 14.98 -11.13 -5.28
C PRO A 795 14.28 -11.78 -6.48
N ASN A 796 14.49 -11.24 -7.68
CA ASN A 796 14.03 -11.83 -8.96
C ASN A 796 12.52 -11.64 -9.25
N ILE A 797 11.93 -10.54 -8.80
CA ILE A 797 10.50 -10.25 -9.00
C ILE A 797 10.21 -9.19 -10.05
N SER A 798 11.14 -8.25 -10.31
CA SER A 798 10.93 -7.16 -11.26
C SER A 798 12.07 -7.00 -12.26
N TYR A 799 11.73 -6.82 -13.53
CA TYR A 799 12.70 -6.80 -14.63
C TYR A 799 12.37 -5.80 -15.73
N VAL A 800 13.41 -5.41 -16.47
CA VAL A 800 13.30 -4.69 -17.75
C VAL A 800 14.10 -5.37 -18.86
N SER A 801 13.74 -5.08 -20.12
CA SER A 801 14.43 -5.61 -21.30
C SER A 801 14.17 -4.77 -22.55
N ASN A 802 15.17 -4.64 -23.42
CA ASN A 802 15.02 -4.04 -24.75
C ASN A 802 14.48 -5.03 -25.79
N ASP A 803 14.67 -6.35 -25.60
CA ASP A 803 14.45 -7.36 -26.64
C ASP A 803 13.54 -8.52 -26.21
N SER A 804 13.01 -8.51 -24.97
CA SER A 804 12.21 -9.56 -24.33
C SER A 804 12.93 -10.90 -24.11
N VAL A 805 14.24 -10.97 -24.39
CA VAL A 805 15.08 -12.17 -24.26
C VAL A 805 16.09 -12.01 -23.14
N LYS A 806 16.73 -10.84 -23.05
CA LYS A 806 17.68 -10.51 -21.99
C LYS A 806 17.02 -9.60 -20.97
N TRP A 807 16.82 -10.14 -19.79
CA TRP A 807 16.18 -9.44 -18.68
C TRP A 807 17.23 -8.93 -17.69
N GLU A 808 17.14 -7.65 -17.36
CA GLU A 808 17.87 -7.01 -16.28
C GLU A 808 16.99 -7.03 -15.03
N ASN A 809 17.54 -7.52 -13.92
CA ASN A 809 16.86 -7.56 -12.62
C ASN A 809 17.00 -6.20 -11.93
N LEU A 810 15.88 -5.61 -11.52
CA LEU A 810 15.85 -4.29 -10.90
C LEU A 810 16.05 -4.32 -9.37
N ASN A 811 15.91 -5.48 -8.73
CA ASN A 811 16.00 -5.63 -7.28
C ASN A 811 17.33 -5.10 -6.71
N GLU A 812 18.46 -5.26 -7.41
CA GLU A 812 19.77 -4.76 -6.96
C GLU A 812 19.81 -3.23 -6.82
N SER A 813 18.90 -2.53 -7.51
CA SER A 813 18.75 -1.07 -7.45
C SER A 813 17.60 -0.61 -6.54
N GLU A 814 16.95 -1.53 -5.80
CA GLU A 814 15.74 -1.27 -5.01
C GLU A 814 14.60 -0.67 -5.85
N LEU A 815 14.53 -1.09 -7.12
CA LEU A 815 13.53 -0.62 -8.07
C LEU A 815 12.58 -1.75 -8.47
N ALA A 816 11.33 -1.41 -8.71
CA ALA A 816 10.37 -2.29 -9.37
C ALA A 816 9.58 -1.53 -10.44
N VAL A 817 9.14 -2.23 -11.49
CA VAL A 817 8.28 -1.64 -12.51
C VAL A 817 6.88 -1.44 -11.95
N MET A 818 6.23 -0.34 -12.32
CA MET A 818 4.88 -0.01 -11.83
C MET A 818 3.81 -0.80 -12.59
N ILE A 819 3.79 -2.13 -12.38
CA ILE A 819 2.76 -3.06 -12.86
C ILE A 819 2.03 -3.61 -11.64
N LYS A 820 0.71 -3.49 -11.63
CA LYS A 820 -0.14 -4.07 -10.58
C LYS A 820 -1.13 -5.07 -11.17
N VAL A 821 -1.51 -6.08 -10.40
CA VAL A 821 -2.46 -7.12 -10.84
C VAL A 821 -3.64 -7.18 -9.89
N TYR A 822 -4.83 -7.02 -10.44
CA TYR A 822 -6.09 -7.03 -9.70
C TYR A 822 -6.76 -8.38 -9.86
N THR A 823 -7.15 -8.98 -8.73
CA THR A 823 -7.76 -10.32 -8.72
C THR A 823 -9.14 -10.30 -8.08
N VAL A 824 -9.98 -11.24 -8.50
CA VAL A 824 -11.27 -11.55 -7.87
C VAL A 824 -11.27 -12.98 -7.37
N ALA A 825 -12.20 -13.29 -6.45
CA ALA A 825 -12.40 -14.63 -5.93
C ALA A 825 -12.75 -15.61 -7.07
N LEU A 826 -12.07 -16.76 -7.10
CA LEU A 826 -12.37 -17.84 -8.05
C LEU A 826 -13.67 -18.54 -7.63
N PRO A 827 -14.78 -18.40 -8.36
CA PRO A 827 -16.08 -18.90 -7.90
C PRO A 827 -16.18 -20.43 -7.93
N ILE A 828 -15.48 -21.09 -8.86
CA ILE A 828 -15.46 -22.55 -9.00
C ILE A 828 -14.07 -22.99 -9.49
N TYR A 829 -13.42 -23.87 -8.74
CA TYR A 829 -12.24 -24.60 -9.19
C TYR A 829 -12.57 -26.08 -9.37
N ALA A 830 -12.25 -26.66 -10.53
CA ALA A 830 -12.34 -28.08 -10.77
C ALA A 830 -11.33 -28.52 -11.83
N GLU A 831 -10.77 -29.72 -11.66
CA GLU A 831 -9.81 -30.32 -12.59
C GLU A 831 -10.45 -31.42 -13.44
N ASP A 832 -9.84 -31.70 -14.59
CA ASP A 832 -10.17 -32.87 -15.39
C ASP A 832 -9.97 -34.16 -14.59
N LEU A 833 -10.85 -35.14 -14.78
CA LEU A 833 -10.78 -36.42 -14.10
C LEU A 833 -10.47 -37.56 -15.07
N VAL A 834 -9.28 -38.14 -14.96
CA VAL A 834 -8.97 -39.44 -15.56
C VAL A 834 -9.18 -40.54 -14.51
N LYS A 835 -10.10 -41.47 -14.76
CA LYS A 835 -10.37 -42.59 -13.85
C LYS A 835 -10.48 -43.94 -14.56
N ILE A 836 -10.17 -45.02 -13.86
CA ILE A 836 -10.47 -46.37 -14.35
C ILE A 836 -11.94 -46.69 -14.06
N TYR A 837 -12.61 -47.36 -15.01
CA TYR A 837 -14.01 -47.77 -14.87
C TYR A 837 -14.29 -48.48 -13.54
N LYS A 838 -15.29 -47.97 -12.80
CA LYS A 838 -15.69 -48.42 -11.45
C LYS A 838 -14.62 -48.35 -10.36
N ASN A 839 -13.58 -47.53 -10.48
CA ASN A 839 -12.75 -47.18 -9.32
C ASN A 839 -13.43 -46.09 -8.44
N ASP A 840 -12.89 -45.85 -7.25
CA ASP A 840 -13.48 -44.96 -6.24
C ASP A 840 -13.24 -43.46 -6.50
N SER A 841 -12.53 -43.08 -7.58
CA SER A 841 -12.27 -41.67 -7.91
C SER A 841 -13.56 -40.92 -8.19
N GLN A 842 -13.67 -39.70 -7.66
CA GLN A 842 -14.80 -38.80 -7.82
C GLN A 842 -14.37 -37.54 -8.54
N PHE A 843 -15.30 -36.89 -9.24
CA PHE A 843 -15.09 -35.53 -9.71
C PHE A 843 -15.30 -34.57 -8.54
N GLU A 844 -14.45 -33.56 -8.43
CA GLU A 844 -14.43 -32.63 -7.31
C GLU A 844 -14.39 -31.20 -7.85
N ALA A 845 -15.27 -30.35 -7.32
CA ALA A 845 -15.23 -28.93 -7.55
C ALA A 845 -15.20 -28.20 -6.20
N ASN A 846 -14.26 -27.29 -6.05
CA ASN A 846 -14.15 -26.39 -4.90
C ASN A 846 -14.82 -25.05 -5.24
N ILE A 847 -15.68 -24.57 -4.35
CA ILE A 847 -16.35 -23.26 -4.49
C ILE A 847 -16.02 -22.31 -3.33
N GLY A 848 -15.04 -22.66 -2.50
CA GLY A 848 -14.53 -21.82 -1.39
C GLY A 848 -15.48 -21.64 -0.20
N VAL A 849 -16.77 -21.94 -0.34
CA VAL A 849 -17.79 -21.74 0.70
C VAL A 849 -18.50 -23.03 1.09
N ALA A 850 -18.68 -23.24 2.39
CA ALA A 850 -19.24 -24.47 2.94
C ALA A 850 -20.78 -24.54 2.87
N SER A 851 -21.32 -25.75 2.79
CA SER A 851 -22.77 -26.03 2.82
C SER A 851 -23.60 -25.44 1.67
N GLU A 852 -22.95 -24.98 0.61
CA GLU A 852 -23.59 -24.36 -0.55
C GLU A 852 -23.90 -25.36 -1.67
N LYS A 853 -24.90 -25.04 -2.50
CA LYS A 853 -25.38 -25.95 -3.56
C LYS A 853 -24.62 -25.75 -4.86
N VAL A 854 -23.92 -26.80 -5.30
CA VAL A 854 -23.21 -26.89 -6.58
C VAL A 854 -23.98 -27.82 -7.52
N THR A 855 -24.17 -27.42 -8.78
CA THR A 855 -24.83 -28.25 -9.80
C THR A 855 -23.82 -28.77 -10.81
N PHE A 856 -23.72 -30.09 -10.93
CA PHE A 856 -22.94 -30.79 -11.95
C PHE A 856 -23.87 -31.24 -13.09
N GLU A 857 -23.65 -30.81 -14.32
CA GLU A 857 -24.31 -31.31 -15.52
C GLU A 857 -23.39 -32.28 -16.25
N ILE A 858 -23.85 -33.51 -16.50
CA ILE A 858 -23.13 -34.48 -17.32
C ILE A 858 -24.12 -35.27 -18.18
N ASN A 859 -23.83 -35.40 -19.48
CA ASN A 859 -24.74 -36.01 -20.47
C ASN A 859 -26.16 -35.40 -20.47
N GLY A 860 -26.28 -34.08 -20.21
CA GLY A 860 -27.56 -33.36 -20.17
C GLY A 860 -28.41 -33.62 -18.91
N VAL A 861 -27.82 -34.20 -17.86
CA VAL A 861 -28.49 -34.47 -16.57
C VAL A 861 -27.81 -33.67 -15.46
N ASN A 862 -28.61 -32.96 -14.66
CA ASN A 862 -28.13 -32.14 -13.55
C ASN A 862 -28.14 -32.89 -12.22
N TYR A 863 -27.04 -32.78 -11.47
CA TYR A 863 -26.83 -33.36 -10.16
C TYR A 863 -26.40 -32.27 -9.18
N THR A 864 -27.25 -31.95 -8.20
CA THR A 864 -26.89 -30.99 -7.15
C THR A 864 -26.19 -31.69 -5.99
N ARG A 865 -25.12 -31.09 -5.46
CA ARG A 865 -24.38 -31.52 -4.27
C ARG A 865 -24.16 -30.33 -3.35
N SER A 866 -24.01 -30.59 -2.06
CA SER A 866 -23.60 -29.57 -1.10
C SER A 866 -22.09 -29.64 -0.90
N SER A 867 -21.43 -28.49 -0.83
CA SER A 867 -20.02 -28.40 -0.44
C SER A 867 -19.81 -28.78 1.03
N ASN A 868 -18.63 -29.32 1.33
CA ASN A 868 -18.19 -29.63 2.68
C ASN A 868 -17.63 -28.39 3.40
N GLU A 869 -17.09 -28.54 4.62
CA GLU A 869 -16.52 -27.45 5.42
C GLU A 869 -15.38 -26.69 4.73
N ASN A 870 -14.71 -27.31 3.74
CA ASN A 870 -13.62 -26.72 2.98
C ASN A 870 -14.08 -26.18 1.60
N GLY A 871 -15.39 -26.04 1.38
CA GLY A 871 -15.93 -25.55 0.10
C GLY A 871 -15.96 -26.58 -1.04
N SER A 872 -15.59 -27.84 -0.78
CA SER A 872 -15.52 -28.89 -1.82
C SER A 872 -16.83 -29.67 -1.98
N ALA A 873 -17.34 -29.73 -3.21
CA ALA A 873 -18.46 -30.57 -3.63
C ALA A 873 -17.97 -31.71 -4.53
N LYS A 874 -18.32 -32.96 -4.18
CA LYS A 874 -17.87 -34.16 -4.91
C LYS A 874 -19.01 -34.91 -5.58
N MET A 875 -18.75 -35.45 -6.76
CA MET A 875 -19.68 -36.28 -7.52
C MET A 875 -19.01 -37.58 -7.98
N THR A 876 -19.60 -38.72 -7.60
CA THR A 876 -19.19 -40.03 -8.13
C THR A 876 -19.54 -40.16 -9.61
N ILE A 877 -18.55 -40.55 -10.43
CA ILE A 877 -18.71 -40.83 -11.85
C ILE A 877 -18.91 -42.33 -12.09
N ASN A 878 -20.10 -42.68 -12.58
CA ASN A 878 -20.54 -44.05 -12.89
C ASN A 878 -20.86 -44.22 -14.39
N LEU A 879 -19.98 -43.71 -15.25
CA LEU A 879 -20.12 -43.81 -16.70
C LEU A 879 -19.22 -44.92 -17.26
N GLY A 880 -19.60 -45.48 -18.42
CA GLY A 880 -18.76 -46.45 -19.14
C GLY A 880 -17.47 -45.81 -19.68
N PRO A 881 -16.50 -46.60 -20.16
CA PRO A 881 -15.29 -46.05 -20.75
C PRO A 881 -15.56 -45.08 -21.89
N GLY A 882 -14.82 -43.98 -21.94
CA GLY A 882 -15.00 -42.89 -22.91
C GLY A 882 -14.68 -41.51 -22.33
N ASN A 883 -14.79 -40.49 -23.17
CA ASN A 883 -14.59 -39.08 -22.80
C ASN A 883 -15.94 -38.39 -22.66
N TYR A 884 -16.12 -37.65 -21.56
CA TYR A 884 -17.34 -36.93 -21.24
C TYR A 884 -17.02 -35.51 -20.80
N THR A 885 -17.88 -34.57 -21.14
CA THR A 885 -17.82 -33.21 -20.59
C THR A 885 -18.74 -33.12 -19.36
N ILE A 886 -18.21 -32.58 -18.27
CA ILE A 886 -18.99 -32.20 -17.09
C ILE A 886 -18.99 -30.68 -16.97
N LYS A 887 -20.16 -30.09 -16.69
CA LYS A 887 -20.26 -28.67 -16.38
C LYS A 887 -20.57 -28.48 -14.90
N THR A 888 -19.83 -27.63 -14.21
CA THR A 888 -20.08 -27.29 -12.81
C THR A 888 -20.62 -25.88 -12.73
N THR A 889 -21.78 -25.69 -12.08
CA THR A 889 -22.44 -24.39 -11.94
C THR A 889 -22.67 -24.03 -10.48
N PHE A 890 -22.27 -22.81 -10.10
CA PHE A 890 -22.44 -22.21 -8.78
C PHE A 890 -22.56 -20.69 -8.92
N ASN A 891 -23.48 -20.06 -8.19
CA ASN A 891 -23.75 -18.61 -8.23
C ASN A 891 -23.87 -17.98 -9.63
N GLY A 892 -24.35 -18.74 -10.62
CA GLY A 892 -24.53 -18.28 -11.99
C GLY A 892 -23.30 -18.46 -12.90
N THR A 893 -22.13 -18.79 -12.34
CA THR A 893 -20.93 -19.15 -13.09
C THR A 893 -20.93 -20.62 -13.44
N THR A 894 -20.46 -20.98 -14.65
CA THR A 894 -20.32 -22.37 -15.12
C THR A 894 -18.92 -22.64 -15.65
N VAL A 895 -18.25 -23.67 -15.16
CA VAL A 895 -16.97 -24.18 -15.69
C VAL A 895 -17.16 -25.55 -16.34
N GLU A 896 -16.38 -25.88 -17.37
CA GLU A 896 -16.43 -27.18 -18.06
C GLU A 896 -15.12 -27.94 -17.87
N ASN A 897 -15.21 -29.24 -17.56
CA ASN A 897 -14.06 -30.14 -17.42
C ASN A 897 -14.28 -31.43 -18.22
N ASN A 898 -13.18 -32.09 -18.58
CA ASN A 898 -13.19 -33.39 -19.22
C ASN A 898 -13.10 -34.53 -18.19
N ILE A 899 -13.86 -35.58 -18.43
CA ILE A 899 -13.81 -36.83 -17.68
C ILE A 899 -13.46 -37.95 -18.65
N GLU A 900 -12.26 -38.50 -18.50
CA GLU A 900 -11.82 -39.69 -19.22
C GLU A 900 -12.00 -40.93 -18.34
N VAL A 901 -12.89 -41.83 -18.76
CA VAL A 901 -13.05 -43.13 -18.11
C VAL A 901 -12.30 -44.18 -18.92
N LEU A 902 -11.21 -44.70 -18.36
CA LEU A 902 -10.39 -45.75 -18.96
C LEU A 902 -11.02 -47.14 -18.75
N PRO A 903 -11.00 -48.03 -19.75
CA PRO A 903 -11.50 -49.39 -19.61
C PRO A 903 -10.58 -50.24 -18.73
N THR A 904 -11.15 -51.22 -18.03
CA THR A 904 -10.38 -52.26 -17.32
C THR A 904 -9.87 -53.35 -18.26
N LEU A 905 -10.40 -53.42 -19.48
CA LEU A 905 -9.97 -54.35 -20.54
C LEU A 905 -9.17 -53.60 -21.61
N ILE A 906 -7.90 -53.95 -21.77
CA ILE A 906 -6.97 -53.31 -22.71
C ILE A 906 -6.59 -54.32 -23.79
N ALA A 907 -6.91 -54.03 -25.05
CA ALA A 907 -6.52 -54.83 -26.20
C ALA A 907 -6.52 -54.01 -27.50
N GLU A 908 -5.80 -54.50 -28.51
CA GLU A 908 -5.83 -53.98 -29.87
C GLU A 908 -6.71 -54.86 -30.77
N ASN A 909 -7.22 -54.26 -31.85
CA ASN A 909 -7.88 -55.01 -32.93
C ASN A 909 -6.90 -56.01 -33.57
N LEU A 910 -7.40 -57.14 -34.07
CA LEU A 910 -6.57 -58.17 -34.70
C LEU A 910 -6.87 -58.30 -36.19
N VAL A 911 -5.84 -58.14 -37.03
CA VAL A 911 -5.88 -58.52 -38.44
C VAL A 911 -4.98 -59.73 -38.67
N LYS A 912 -5.51 -60.80 -39.25
CA LYS A 912 -4.75 -62.03 -39.52
C LYS A 912 -5.14 -62.69 -40.83
N TYR A 913 -4.24 -63.45 -41.43
CA TYR A 913 -4.59 -64.34 -42.54
C TYR A 913 -5.22 -65.65 -42.02
N TYR A 914 -6.13 -66.23 -42.79
CA TYR A 914 -6.80 -67.50 -42.47
C TYR A 914 -5.79 -68.56 -42.02
N ARG A 915 -6.02 -69.11 -40.81
CA ARG A 915 -5.18 -70.11 -40.14
C ARG A 915 -3.71 -69.73 -39.87
N ASN A 916 -3.33 -68.46 -39.94
CA ASN A 916 -1.99 -68.05 -39.48
C ASN A 916 -1.88 -68.08 -37.94
N ALA A 917 -0.66 -67.97 -37.40
CA ALA A 917 -0.38 -68.13 -35.97
C ALA A 917 -0.83 -66.96 -35.06
N SER A 918 -1.28 -65.83 -35.62
CA SER A 918 -1.69 -64.66 -34.84
C SER A 918 -2.92 -64.94 -33.97
N GLN A 919 -2.91 -64.40 -32.76
CA GLN A 919 -3.89 -64.65 -31.68
C GLN A 919 -4.34 -63.32 -31.08
N PHE A 920 -5.57 -63.28 -30.56
CA PHE A 920 -6.09 -62.13 -29.86
C PHE A 920 -5.64 -62.17 -28.40
N HIS A 921 -5.20 -61.02 -27.89
CA HIS A 921 -4.75 -60.84 -26.51
C HIS A 921 -5.50 -59.68 -25.89
N VAL A 922 -6.02 -59.87 -24.68
CA VAL A 922 -6.64 -58.81 -23.88
C VAL A 922 -6.12 -58.89 -22.46
N SER A 923 -5.75 -57.74 -21.91
CA SER A 923 -5.24 -57.59 -20.56
C SER A 923 -6.34 -57.02 -19.66
N LEU A 924 -6.46 -57.55 -18.45
CA LEU A 924 -7.35 -57.06 -17.41
C LEU A 924 -6.53 -56.39 -16.30
N ILE A 925 -6.95 -55.19 -15.92
CA ILE A 925 -6.40 -54.42 -14.80
C ILE A 925 -7.46 -54.15 -13.73
N ASP A 926 -7.03 -53.95 -12.48
CA ASP A 926 -7.88 -53.55 -11.37
C ASP A 926 -8.11 -52.02 -11.35
N GLY A 927 -8.93 -51.53 -10.41
CA GLY A 927 -9.23 -50.10 -10.26
C GLY A 927 -8.03 -49.22 -9.87
N LYS A 928 -6.86 -49.81 -9.59
CA LYS A 928 -5.58 -49.13 -9.33
C LYS A 928 -4.60 -49.25 -10.50
N GLY A 929 -5.00 -49.89 -11.60
CA GLY A 929 -4.15 -50.11 -12.77
C GLY A 929 -3.24 -51.33 -12.68
N ASN A 930 -3.35 -52.19 -11.66
CA ASN A 930 -2.52 -53.38 -11.53
C ASN A 930 -3.10 -54.54 -12.36
N PRO A 931 -2.26 -55.40 -12.97
CA PRO A 931 -2.74 -56.58 -13.68
C PRO A 931 -3.51 -57.57 -12.79
N VAL A 932 -4.65 -58.08 -13.26
CA VAL A 932 -5.47 -59.06 -12.54
C VAL A 932 -5.20 -60.46 -13.07
N SER A 933 -4.42 -61.25 -12.34
CA SER A 933 -4.06 -62.62 -12.70
C SER A 933 -5.05 -63.67 -12.15
N GLY A 934 -5.14 -64.83 -12.81
CA GLY A 934 -5.88 -65.98 -12.32
C GLY A 934 -7.41 -65.88 -12.41
N VAL A 935 -7.96 -64.97 -13.22
CA VAL A 935 -9.41 -64.81 -13.43
C VAL A 935 -9.79 -65.05 -14.90
N ASN A 936 -11.03 -65.48 -15.16
CA ASN A 936 -11.50 -65.76 -16.51
C ASN A 936 -12.12 -64.52 -17.15
N ILE A 937 -11.54 -64.06 -18.26
CA ILE A 937 -12.21 -63.12 -19.17
C ILE A 937 -13.09 -63.93 -20.12
N THR A 938 -14.39 -63.61 -20.18
CA THR A 938 -15.32 -64.23 -21.13
C THR A 938 -15.28 -63.45 -22.45
N MET A 939 -14.98 -64.11 -23.56
CA MET A 939 -14.95 -63.51 -24.89
C MET A 939 -16.00 -64.16 -25.79
N ASN A 940 -16.88 -63.35 -26.38
CA ASN A 940 -17.85 -63.80 -27.37
C ASN A 940 -17.40 -63.37 -28.77
N ILE A 941 -17.28 -64.31 -29.69
CA ILE A 941 -17.02 -64.03 -31.10
C ILE A 941 -17.81 -65.02 -31.96
N ASN A 942 -18.50 -64.52 -32.98
CA ASN A 942 -19.35 -65.32 -33.87
C ASN A 942 -20.42 -66.18 -33.13
N GLY A 943 -20.96 -65.67 -32.03
CA GLY A 943 -21.98 -66.35 -31.21
C GLY A 943 -21.44 -67.45 -30.29
N VAL A 944 -20.12 -67.62 -30.18
CA VAL A 944 -19.47 -68.61 -29.32
C VAL A 944 -18.74 -67.90 -28.18
N PHE A 945 -18.99 -68.37 -26.95
CA PHE A 945 -18.39 -67.83 -25.74
C PHE A 945 -17.15 -68.64 -25.33
N TYR A 946 -16.10 -67.95 -24.93
CA TYR A 946 -14.82 -68.50 -24.52
C TYR A 946 -14.34 -67.89 -23.22
N ASP A 947 -14.19 -68.70 -22.18
CA ASP A 947 -13.52 -68.27 -20.95
C ASP A 947 -12.01 -68.48 -21.08
N ARG A 948 -11.23 -67.45 -20.78
CA ARG A 948 -9.75 -67.49 -20.83
C ARG A 948 -9.16 -66.92 -19.56
N LEU A 949 -8.38 -67.75 -18.89
CA LEU A 949 -7.67 -67.40 -17.66
C LEU A 949 -6.56 -66.39 -17.96
N THR A 950 -6.48 -65.33 -17.18
CA THR A 950 -5.40 -64.34 -17.24
C THR A 950 -4.11 -64.90 -16.62
N ASN A 951 -2.98 -64.64 -17.27
CA ASN A 951 -1.65 -64.98 -16.74
C ASN A 951 -1.20 -63.98 -15.66
N GLU A 952 0.04 -64.12 -15.15
CA GLU A 952 0.62 -63.22 -14.14
C GLU A 952 0.65 -61.75 -14.57
N ASN A 953 0.70 -61.48 -15.89
CA ASN A 953 0.61 -60.14 -16.47
C ASN A 953 -0.84 -59.71 -16.77
N GLY A 954 -1.84 -60.35 -16.17
CA GLY A 954 -3.26 -60.05 -16.37
C GLY A 954 -3.78 -60.32 -17.78
N THR A 955 -3.04 -61.03 -18.63
CA THR A 955 -3.37 -61.18 -20.06
C THR A 955 -4.01 -62.52 -20.36
N ALA A 956 -5.16 -62.50 -21.02
CA ALA A 956 -5.87 -63.66 -21.55
C ALA A 956 -5.69 -63.75 -23.07
N LYS A 957 -5.56 -64.99 -23.58
CA LYS A 957 -5.30 -65.25 -24.99
C LYS A 957 -6.43 -66.06 -25.64
N LEU A 958 -6.89 -65.63 -26.81
CA LEU A 958 -7.84 -66.37 -27.64
C LEU A 958 -7.26 -66.72 -29.02
N ASN A 959 -7.25 -68.01 -29.33
CA ASN A 959 -6.91 -68.50 -30.67
C ASN A 959 -8.10 -68.25 -31.61
N ILE A 960 -7.85 -67.57 -32.74
CA ILE A 960 -8.87 -67.27 -33.76
C ILE A 960 -8.73 -68.27 -34.92
N ASN A 961 -9.77 -69.09 -35.12
CA ASN A 961 -9.89 -70.05 -36.22
C ASN A 961 -11.27 -69.92 -36.88
N LEU A 962 -11.55 -68.74 -37.44
CA LEU A 962 -12.78 -68.42 -38.16
C LEU A 962 -12.48 -68.34 -39.66
N GLU A 963 -13.51 -68.52 -40.49
CA GLU A 963 -13.43 -68.29 -41.94
C GLU A 963 -13.06 -66.83 -42.24
N PRO A 964 -12.58 -66.51 -43.46
CA PRO A 964 -12.31 -65.13 -43.83
C PRO A 964 -13.56 -64.24 -43.70
N GLY A 965 -13.38 -63.06 -43.14
CA GLY A 965 -14.45 -62.12 -42.85
C GLY A 965 -14.09 -61.14 -41.74
N GLU A 966 -15.02 -60.24 -41.44
CA GLU A 966 -14.94 -59.30 -40.34
C GLU A 966 -15.84 -59.77 -39.19
N TYR A 967 -15.27 -59.84 -37.99
CA TYR A 967 -15.95 -60.28 -36.78
C TYR A 967 -15.78 -59.25 -35.68
N ILE A 968 -16.80 -59.11 -34.85
CA ILE A 968 -16.71 -58.35 -33.60
C ILE A 968 -16.50 -59.36 -32.47
N LEU A 969 -15.40 -59.20 -31.73
CA LEU A 969 -15.14 -59.91 -30.48
C LEU A 969 -15.54 -59.01 -29.31
N THR A 970 -16.44 -59.49 -28.46
CA THR A 970 -16.79 -58.81 -27.21
C THR A 970 -16.11 -59.51 -26.04
N ALA A 971 -15.20 -58.84 -25.36
CA ALA A 971 -14.60 -59.31 -24.10
C ALA A 971 -15.36 -58.74 -22.91
N ILE A 972 -15.57 -59.56 -21.88
CA ILE A 972 -16.33 -59.25 -20.68
C ILE A 972 -15.40 -59.36 -19.47
N ASP A 973 -15.30 -58.26 -18.72
CA ASP A 973 -14.57 -58.19 -17.46
C ASP A 973 -15.38 -58.93 -16.38
N PRO A 974 -14.84 -59.99 -15.76
CA PRO A 974 -15.55 -60.76 -14.74
C PRO A 974 -15.74 -60.01 -13.41
N VAL A 975 -14.95 -58.98 -13.15
CA VAL A 975 -14.96 -58.21 -11.90
C VAL A 975 -15.98 -57.07 -12.00
N THR A 976 -15.93 -56.28 -13.08
CA THR A 976 -16.78 -55.09 -13.22
C THR A 976 -18.02 -55.31 -14.07
N GLY A 977 -18.07 -56.37 -14.87
CA GLY A 977 -19.08 -56.61 -15.90
C GLY A 977 -18.93 -55.72 -17.13
N LEU A 978 -17.81 -54.99 -17.27
CA LEU A 978 -17.52 -54.17 -18.45
C LEU A 978 -17.47 -55.05 -19.71
N MET A 979 -18.10 -54.60 -20.78
CA MET A 979 -18.01 -55.24 -22.09
C MET A 979 -17.28 -54.32 -23.06
N MET A 980 -16.17 -54.79 -23.62
CA MET A 980 -15.41 -54.09 -24.66
C MET A 980 -15.45 -54.87 -25.96
N SER A 981 -15.58 -54.18 -27.09
CA SER A 981 -15.62 -54.80 -28.41
C SER A 981 -14.39 -54.48 -29.22
N TYR A 982 -13.88 -55.48 -29.94
CA TYR A 982 -12.67 -55.41 -30.76
C TYR A 982 -12.93 -56.02 -32.12
N ASN A 983 -12.40 -55.39 -33.17
CA ASN A 983 -12.52 -55.87 -34.54
C ASN A 983 -11.49 -56.98 -34.78
N ILE A 984 -11.96 -58.12 -35.28
CA ILE A 984 -11.15 -59.26 -35.69
C ILE A 984 -11.37 -59.48 -37.19
N THR A 985 -10.35 -59.16 -37.98
CA THR A 985 -10.38 -59.34 -39.44
C THR A 985 -9.57 -60.57 -39.83
N VAL A 986 -10.24 -61.55 -40.44
CA VAL A 986 -9.58 -62.72 -41.01
C VAL A 986 -9.52 -62.55 -42.53
N LEU A 987 -8.32 -62.33 -43.05
CA LEU A 987 -8.05 -62.18 -44.48
C LEU A 987 -7.98 -63.54 -45.19
N PRO A 988 -8.54 -63.66 -46.40
CA PRO A 988 -8.47 -64.89 -47.18
C PRO A 988 -7.03 -65.19 -47.63
N VAL A 989 -6.68 -66.47 -47.70
CA VAL A 989 -5.41 -66.94 -48.31
C VAL A 989 -5.60 -67.50 -49.73
N LEU A 990 -6.86 -67.66 -50.14
CA LEU A 990 -7.28 -68.13 -51.46
C LEU A 990 -8.27 -67.11 -52.03
N SER A 991 -8.01 -66.61 -53.24
CA SER A 991 -8.90 -65.72 -53.96
C SER A 991 -9.04 -66.13 -55.42
N ALA A 992 -10.20 -65.89 -56.00
CA ALA A 992 -10.48 -66.10 -57.41
C ALA A 992 -11.66 -65.20 -57.78
N GLU A 993 -11.72 -64.81 -59.04
CA GLU A 993 -12.78 -63.95 -59.57
C GLU A 993 -13.74 -64.77 -60.45
N ASN A 994 -14.98 -64.29 -60.57
CA ASN A 994 -15.90 -64.83 -61.56
C ASN A 994 -15.31 -64.67 -62.96
N MET A 995 -15.62 -65.61 -63.84
CA MET A 995 -15.05 -65.66 -65.19
C MET A 995 -16.17 -65.66 -66.23
N GLU A 996 -15.98 -64.90 -67.29
CA GLU A 996 -16.78 -65.01 -68.50
C GLU A 996 -15.88 -65.40 -69.68
N MET A 997 -16.31 -66.36 -70.49
CA MET A 997 -15.57 -66.82 -71.66
C MET A 997 -16.51 -67.22 -72.81
N LYS A 998 -16.01 -67.32 -74.04
CA LYS A 998 -16.72 -67.95 -75.16
C LYS A 998 -16.41 -69.43 -75.25
N TYR A 999 -17.33 -70.21 -75.81
CA TYR A 999 -17.13 -71.65 -76.00
C TYR A 999 -15.82 -71.92 -76.76
N LEU A 1000 -14.88 -72.62 -76.09
CA LEU A 1000 -13.55 -73.00 -76.58
C LEU A 1000 -12.56 -71.85 -76.90
N ASP A 1001 -12.67 -70.68 -76.28
CA ASP A 1001 -11.75 -69.54 -76.54
C ASP A 1001 -10.34 -69.66 -75.92
N GLY A 1002 -10.13 -70.64 -75.04
CA GLY A 1002 -8.84 -70.91 -74.40
C GLY A 1002 -8.62 -70.24 -73.04
N SER A 1003 -9.60 -69.51 -72.50
CA SER A 1003 -9.52 -68.89 -71.18
C SER A 1003 -9.35 -69.92 -70.06
N THR A 1004 -8.59 -69.54 -69.03
CA THR A 1004 -8.31 -70.40 -67.87
C THR A 1004 -8.82 -69.79 -66.58
N PHE A 1005 -9.59 -70.55 -65.80
CA PHE A 1005 -10.00 -70.12 -64.47
C PHE A 1005 -8.79 -70.08 -63.53
N ASN A 1006 -8.57 -68.94 -62.89
CA ASN A 1006 -7.37 -68.68 -62.09
C ASN A 1006 -7.77 -68.50 -60.63
N ALA A 1007 -7.15 -69.27 -59.75
CA ALA A 1007 -7.19 -69.03 -58.31
C ALA A 1007 -5.79 -68.67 -57.81
N THR A 1008 -5.71 -67.61 -57.02
CA THR A 1008 -4.49 -67.09 -56.42
C THR A 1008 -4.41 -67.54 -54.96
N VAL A 1009 -3.25 -68.05 -54.57
CA VAL A 1009 -2.94 -68.46 -53.20
C VAL A 1009 -1.79 -67.63 -52.68
N ILE A 1010 -1.94 -67.14 -51.45
CA ILE A 1010 -0.92 -66.42 -50.70
C ILE A 1010 -0.56 -67.15 -49.40
N ASP A 1011 0.62 -66.88 -48.85
CA ASP A 1011 1.08 -67.39 -47.56
C ASP A 1011 0.44 -66.61 -46.39
N GLY A 1012 0.69 -67.08 -45.16
CA GLY A 1012 0.17 -66.44 -43.94
C GLY A 1012 0.72 -65.04 -43.62
N LYS A 1013 1.53 -64.47 -44.53
CA LYS A 1013 2.10 -63.11 -44.48
C LYS A 1013 1.65 -62.26 -45.68
N GLY A 1014 0.86 -62.80 -46.60
CA GLY A 1014 0.34 -62.09 -47.77
C GLY A 1014 1.18 -62.21 -49.05
N ASN A 1015 2.22 -63.05 -49.07
CA ASN A 1015 3.07 -63.22 -50.25
C ASN A 1015 2.53 -64.33 -51.16
N PRO A 1016 2.71 -64.27 -52.50
CA PRO A 1016 2.34 -65.35 -53.40
C PRO A 1016 2.94 -66.70 -53.00
N LEU A 1017 2.12 -67.75 -52.94
CA LEU A 1017 2.56 -69.07 -52.51
C LEU A 1017 2.67 -70.03 -53.69
N ALA A 1018 3.90 -70.32 -54.09
CA ALA A 1018 4.19 -71.22 -55.21
C ALA A 1018 4.03 -72.71 -54.85
N ASN A 1019 3.67 -73.53 -55.85
CA ASN A 1019 3.50 -74.98 -55.76
C ASN A 1019 2.42 -75.44 -54.75
N ALA A 1020 1.54 -74.55 -54.31
CA ALA A 1020 0.37 -74.84 -53.49
C ALA A 1020 -0.64 -75.68 -54.30
N SER A 1021 -1.16 -76.74 -53.70
CA SER A 1021 -2.14 -77.62 -54.36
C SER A 1021 -3.55 -77.06 -54.18
N VAL A 1022 -4.13 -76.52 -55.25
CA VAL A 1022 -5.51 -76.02 -55.31
C VAL A 1022 -6.40 -77.08 -55.95
N THR A 1023 -7.49 -77.44 -55.26
CA THR A 1023 -8.50 -78.36 -55.79
C THR A 1023 -9.66 -77.56 -56.34
N PHE A 1024 -9.92 -77.66 -57.64
CA PHE A 1024 -11.10 -77.08 -58.29
C PHE A 1024 -12.19 -78.15 -58.44
N ASN A 1025 -13.41 -77.86 -58.02
CA ASN A 1025 -14.59 -78.68 -58.29
C ASN A 1025 -15.53 -77.91 -59.21
N ILE A 1026 -15.82 -78.45 -60.39
CA ILE A 1026 -16.79 -77.88 -61.33
C ILE A 1026 -17.67 -79.00 -61.89
N ASN A 1027 -18.99 -78.83 -61.79
CA ASN A 1027 -19.98 -79.81 -62.24
C ASN A 1027 -19.79 -81.23 -61.64
N GLY A 1028 -19.33 -81.33 -60.39
CA GLY A 1028 -19.09 -82.59 -59.68
C GLY A 1028 -17.77 -83.29 -60.01
N VAL A 1029 -16.91 -82.69 -60.84
CA VAL A 1029 -15.59 -83.21 -61.21
C VAL A 1029 -14.49 -82.40 -60.54
N PHE A 1030 -13.55 -83.10 -59.90
CA PHE A 1030 -12.44 -82.50 -59.15
C PHE A 1030 -11.14 -82.47 -59.97
N TYR A 1031 -10.47 -81.33 -59.97
CA TYR A 1031 -9.18 -81.09 -60.63
C TYR A 1031 -8.18 -80.50 -59.63
N ILE A 1032 -7.04 -81.16 -59.43
CA ILE A 1032 -5.94 -80.60 -58.63
C ILE A 1032 -4.97 -79.87 -59.56
N ARG A 1033 -4.59 -78.65 -59.19
CA ARG A 1033 -3.59 -77.83 -59.90
C ARG A 1033 -2.64 -77.22 -58.90
N HIS A 1034 -1.40 -77.04 -59.33
CA HIS A 1034 -0.37 -76.39 -58.53
C HIS A 1034 -0.22 -74.93 -58.94
N THR A 1035 -0.04 -74.05 -57.97
CA THR A 1035 0.23 -72.64 -58.22
C THR A 1035 1.62 -72.42 -58.83
N ASP A 1036 1.75 -71.43 -59.69
CA ASP A 1036 3.04 -70.97 -60.23
C ASP A 1036 3.82 -70.09 -59.23
N SER A 1037 4.95 -69.52 -59.66
CA SER A 1037 5.75 -68.61 -58.83
C SER A 1037 5.01 -67.34 -58.40
N ASN A 1038 3.90 -67.00 -59.05
CA ASN A 1038 3.04 -65.87 -58.71
C ASN A 1038 1.83 -66.30 -57.87
N GLY A 1039 1.82 -67.54 -57.36
CA GLY A 1039 0.75 -68.06 -56.52
C GLY A 1039 -0.52 -68.44 -57.29
N ILE A 1040 -0.49 -68.54 -58.62
CA ILE A 1040 -1.70 -68.73 -59.43
C ILE A 1040 -1.82 -70.19 -59.91
N ALA A 1041 -2.89 -70.86 -59.53
CA ALA A 1041 -3.30 -72.16 -60.07
C ALA A 1041 -4.32 -71.95 -61.20
N ARG A 1042 -4.11 -72.60 -62.36
CA ARG A 1042 -4.92 -72.40 -63.56
C ARG A 1042 -5.64 -73.68 -63.99
N LEU A 1043 -6.94 -73.56 -64.26
CA LEU A 1043 -7.76 -74.64 -64.81
C LEU A 1043 -8.33 -74.24 -66.18
N ASN A 1044 -8.00 -75.02 -67.21
CA ASN A 1044 -8.60 -74.86 -68.54
C ASN A 1044 -10.07 -75.31 -68.51
N ILE A 1045 -10.99 -74.47 -69.01
CA ILE A 1045 -12.42 -74.76 -69.04
C ILE A 1045 -12.85 -75.18 -70.45
N ARG A 1046 -13.59 -76.29 -70.55
CA ARG A 1046 -14.10 -76.86 -71.82
C ARG A 1046 -15.53 -77.39 -71.65
N LEU A 1047 -16.40 -76.60 -71.04
CA LEU A 1047 -17.82 -76.91 -70.86
C LEU A 1047 -18.66 -76.20 -71.94
N MET A 1048 -19.88 -76.68 -72.20
CA MET A 1048 -20.80 -76.05 -73.17
C MET A 1048 -21.25 -74.65 -72.69
N ALA A 1049 -21.87 -73.86 -73.57
CA ALA A 1049 -22.45 -72.58 -73.15
C ALA A 1049 -23.43 -72.79 -71.99
N GLY A 1050 -23.33 -71.94 -70.97
CA GLY A 1050 -24.05 -72.08 -69.71
C GLY A 1050 -23.33 -71.43 -68.54
N GLU A 1051 -24.01 -71.43 -67.39
CA GLU A 1051 -23.47 -70.89 -66.13
C GLU A 1051 -23.09 -72.05 -65.20
N TYR A 1052 -21.84 -72.06 -64.74
CA TYR A 1052 -21.29 -73.11 -63.89
C TYR A 1052 -20.74 -72.51 -62.60
N ILE A 1053 -21.00 -73.15 -61.48
CA ILE A 1053 -20.32 -72.85 -60.22
C ILE A 1053 -19.04 -73.68 -60.17
N ILE A 1054 -17.90 -72.99 -60.05
CA ILE A 1054 -16.61 -73.59 -59.72
C ILE A 1054 -16.28 -73.31 -58.26
N THR A 1055 -15.83 -74.33 -57.55
CA THR A 1055 -15.31 -74.16 -56.18
C THR A 1055 -13.81 -74.41 -56.18
N SER A 1056 -13.03 -73.43 -55.75
CA SER A 1056 -11.60 -73.60 -55.48
C SER A 1056 -11.38 -73.88 -54.00
N GLU A 1057 -10.58 -74.88 -53.68
CA GLU A 1057 -10.24 -75.28 -52.32
C GLU A 1057 -8.73 -75.31 -52.11
N TYR A 1058 -8.25 -74.63 -51.07
CA TYR A 1058 -6.87 -74.63 -50.62
C TYR A 1058 -6.81 -74.52 -49.10
N ASN A 1059 -6.08 -75.42 -48.44
CA ASN A 1059 -5.91 -75.45 -46.98
C ASN A 1059 -7.26 -75.39 -46.21
N GLU A 1060 -8.23 -76.19 -46.67
CA GLU A 1060 -9.63 -76.27 -46.18
C GLU A 1060 -10.48 -75.01 -46.40
N MET A 1061 -9.89 -73.90 -46.85
CA MET A 1061 -10.64 -72.73 -47.31
C MET A 1061 -11.24 -73.04 -48.68
N ARG A 1062 -12.53 -72.69 -48.86
CA ARG A 1062 -13.27 -72.89 -50.11
C ARG A 1062 -13.86 -71.57 -50.58
N ILE A 1063 -13.66 -71.26 -51.85
CA ILE A 1063 -14.33 -70.14 -52.51
C ILE A 1063 -15.12 -70.66 -53.70
N ALA A 1064 -16.33 -70.12 -53.89
CA ALA A 1064 -17.16 -70.42 -55.02
C ALA A 1064 -17.21 -69.21 -55.96
N ASN A 1065 -17.01 -69.47 -57.23
CA ASN A 1065 -17.08 -68.47 -58.29
C ASN A 1065 -17.97 -68.98 -59.41
N THR A 1066 -18.48 -68.04 -60.20
CA THR A 1066 -19.33 -68.34 -61.35
C THR A 1066 -18.49 -68.25 -62.62
N ILE A 1067 -18.57 -69.28 -63.46
CA ILE A 1067 -18.04 -69.28 -64.82
C ILE A 1067 -19.21 -69.22 -65.79
N THR A 1068 -19.30 -68.14 -66.56
CA THR A 1068 -20.31 -67.96 -67.61
C THR A 1068 -19.67 -68.22 -68.97
N ILE A 1069 -20.18 -69.20 -69.70
CA ILE A 1069 -19.72 -69.54 -71.04
C ILE A 1069 -20.79 -69.09 -72.04
N LYS A 1070 -20.45 -68.16 -72.93
CA LYS A 1070 -21.32 -67.66 -74.00
C LYS A 1070 -21.03 -68.38 -75.32
N ASP A 1071 -22.03 -68.46 -76.18
CA ASP A 1071 -21.90 -69.05 -77.53
C ASP A 1071 -20.88 -68.30 -78.42
#